data_AF-A0A923JCF2-F1
#
_entry.id   AF-A0A923JCF2-F1
#
_cell.length_a   1.000
_cell.length_b   1.000
_cell.length_c   1.000
_cell.angle_alpha   90.00
_cell.angle_beta   90.00
_cell.angle_gamma   90.00
#
_symmetry.space_group_name_H-M   'P 1'
#
loop_
_entity.id
_entity.type
_entity.pdbx_description
1 polymer ?
#
loop_
_entity_poly.entity_id
_entity_poly.type
_entity_poly.pdbx_seq_one_letter_code
_entity_poly.pdbx_strand_id
1 'polypeptide(L)'
;MSERVVVLGAGYAGVMAANRLARAGVDVEVVTPDPVFVERVRLHRVAAGHRADARVALRTVLHPDVGIRTGTARCIDAGRGTIRLASGHDVGFDRLVVAVGSGRTPDDRPHLHRVANEDAALRLRAALAQHPDAPVTVVGAGLTGVAVACALATAGRRVEIVSREPRRDDPYHQAQRRRLRTLGIVLRRGERDDLDAGAGIVVDATGFQVPRLAADSGLPVDERGRLLVGPDLRVPTHPDVLGAGDAVHVVGDGARHLRMSCATALPMGAHAARVISELRADRPTTPFRHSYVVRCIDLGGAVGRVQFVTATDEERRMALTSVPGGLGKELVVRGTIRAMRHGARRRAPRSRSPVRRPITTRATEEWNDTRLGDFAWTSGNVGEAIPGVMTPVTWSLVRVFLSEAMAPSTVGGFRLAGNIGGRLYLNLSVLLGASAAIGLGRRVRGTVEQVFGRFPADLEVPPLPLPRRTIVVDLLRTGIPFALRVAGHRRNLPARVEAARTRCEVVRRRIRGTTTPDGLAALWHSDVEPLLRHTSRLLAAGARTNGAAVVRTRPWLVKRVGAADADALLTGAGAHGGHLESLGPVVGLARVARGDLGRDSYLRTWGHRCPDEFEVSAPRPVEDPDWIDRQLAAVPAGESDPLALLARQERVRDAARARFRARHPRREGSLRRRLARVAEATRAREAGRSEAVRAFLVLREFILRAGELTGLGEDLFFCTYEEILAVLADDTGVLDRVPARRTTYERLAALPPYPSLIRGEFDPFRWAADRRTGIHDATGDTLTGFPGVAGVVEGTARVLDRVEQRDRLDAGAILVTTAANVGWTPLFPRAFAVVTDVGAPLSHAAVVARELGIPAVVGCGDATTRIRSGDRIRVDGAAGTVEILDRDRGDEPGERR
;
A
#
# COMPACT_ATOMS: atom_id res chain seq x y z
N MET A 1 28.92 13.94 -34.57
CA MET A 1 29.48 12.59 -34.30
C MET A 1 28.65 11.96 -33.20
N SER A 2 28.27 10.68 -33.30
CA SER A 2 27.53 10.00 -32.24
C SER A 2 28.45 9.74 -31.05
N GLU A 3 28.06 10.22 -29.87
CA GLU A 3 28.76 9.98 -28.60
C GLU A 3 28.92 8.46 -28.36
N ARG A 4 30.15 8.01 -28.16
CA ARG A 4 30.53 6.62 -27.94
C ARG A 4 30.47 6.28 -26.46
N VAL A 5 29.49 5.45 -26.08
CA VAL A 5 29.35 4.98 -24.69
C VAL A 5 29.90 3.56 -24.55
N VAL A 6 30.87 3.37 -23.66
CA VAL A 6 31.46 2.07 -23.39
C VAL A 6 31.02 1.56 -22.01
N VAL A 7 30.59 0.30 -21.95
CA VAL A 7 30.28 -0.39 -20.70
C VAL A 7 31.34 -1.45 -20.45
N LEU A 8 32.17 -1.25 -19.42
CA LEU A 8 33.25 -2.16 -19.09
C LEU A 8 32.78 -3.21 -18.07
N GLY A 9 32.58 -4.44 -18.54
CA GLY A 9 32.13 -5.59 -17.77
C GLY A 9 30.70 -6.02 -18.11
N ALA A 10 30.52 -7.30 -18.43
CA ALA A 10 29.23 -7.89 -18.81
C ALA A 10 28.50 -8.60 -17.65
N GLY A 11 28.63 -8.07 -16.42
CA GLY A 11 27.92 -8.58 -15.24
C GLY A 11 26.49 -8.06 -15.11
N TYR A 12 25.85 -8.27 -13.95
CA TYR A 12 24.48 -7.81 -13.70
C TYR A 12 24.28 -6.29 -13.94
N ALA A 13 25.23 -5.46 -13.48
CA ALA A 13 25.16 -4.02 -13.66
C ALA A 13 25.38 -3.63 -15.13
N GLY A 14 26.45 -4.13 -15.75
CA GLY A 14 26.83 -3.75 -17.11
C GLY A 14 25.80 -4.18 -18.16
N VAL A 15 25.28 -5.40 -18.09
CA VAL A 15 24.19 -5.86 -18.98
C VAL A 15 22.95 -4.98 -18.83
N MET A 16 22.57 -4.62 -17.60
CA MET A 16 21.43 -3.74 -17.38
C MET A 16 21.67 -2.32 -17.93
N ALA A 17 22.87 -1.77 -17.73
CA ALA A 17 23.23 -0.45 -18.22
C ALA A 17 23.20 -0.41 -19.76
N ALA A 18 23.93 -1.32 -20.42
CA ALA A 18 23.99 -1.41 -21.88
C ALA A 18 22.60 -1.60 -22.51
N ASN A 19 21.79 -2.48 -21.93
CA ASN A 19 20.43 -2.73 -22.42
C ASN A 19 19.46 -1.57 -22.30
N ARG A 20 19.69 -0.65 -21.35
CA ARG A 20 18.88 0.55 -21.21
C ARG A 20 19.37 1.69 -22.09
N LEU A 21 20.69 1.81 -22.23
CA LEU A 21 21.32 2.76 -23.15
C LEU A 21 20.92 2.46 -24.60
N ALA A 22 21.06 1.22 -25.06
CA ALA A 22 20.65 0.83 -26.42
C ALA A 22 19.17 1.13 -26.69
N ARG A 23 18.29 0.85 -25.71
CA ARG A 23 16.85 1.19 -25.81
C ARG A 23 16.55 2.68 -25.85
N ALA A 24 17.45 3.51 -25.33
CA ALA A 24 17.38 4.96 -25.42
C ALA A 24 18.02 5.49 -26.71
N GLY A 25 18.39 4.62 -27.67
CA GLY A 25 19.04 5.00 -28.92
C GLY A 25 20.48 5.46 -28.73
N VAL A 26 21.16 5.00 -27.67
CA VAL A 26 22.58 5.27 -27.45
C VAL A 26 23.40 4.17 -28.13
N ASP A 27 24.39 4.54 -28.93
CA ASP A 27 25.39 3.59 -29.44
C ASP A 27 26.28 3.13 -28.29
N VAL A 28 26.26 1.83 -28.01
CA VAL A 28 26.87 1.26 -26.82
C VAL A 28 27.64 -0.02 -27.12
N GLU A 29 28.89 -0.06 -26.67
CA GLU A 29 29.78 -1.21 -26.77
C GLU A 29 30.08 -1.77 -25.38
N VAL A 30 29.86 -3.07 -25.16
CA VAL A 30 30.25 -3.77 -23.94
C VAL A 30 31.62 -4.40 -24.14
N VAL A 31 32.58 -4.06 -23.28
CA VAL A 31 33.91 -4.66 -23.24
C VAL A 31 33.94 -5.72 -22.12
N THR A 32 34.24 -6.97 -22.46
CA THR A 32 34.25 -8.09 -21.51
C THR A 32 35.27 -9.16 -21.90
N PRO A 33 35.94 -9.85 -20.95
CA PRO A 33 36.89 -10.91 -21.29
C PRO A 33 36.27 -12.07 -22.06
N ASP A 34 35.01 -12.39 -21.77
CA ASP A 34 34.27 -13.49 -22.39
C ASP A 34 32.87 -13.02 -22.84
N PRO A 35 32.38 -13.50 -24.00
CA PRO A 35 31.04 -13.20 -24.51
C PRO A 35 29.96 -14.07 -23.85
N VAL A 36 30.09 -14.31 -22.54
CA VAL A 36 29.19 -15.14 -21.74
C VAL A 36 28.77 -14.38 -20.48
N PHE A 37 27.48 -14.41 -20.18
CA PHE A 37 26.93 -13.97 -18.90
C PHE A 37 26.93 -15.15 -17.92
N VAL A 38 27.58 -14.99 -16.77
CA VAL A 38 27.61 -16.01 -15.72
C VAL A 38 26.57 -15.67 -14.63
N GLU A 39 25.58 -16.54 -14.43
CA GLU A 39 24.62 -16.45 -13.32
C GLU A 39 25.31 -16.76 -11.98
N ARG A 40 26.09 -15.81 -11.45
CA ARG A 40 26.92 -16.01 -10.23
C ARG A 40 26.15 -16.54 -9.01
N VAL A 41 24.85 -16.24 -8.92
CA VAL A 41 23.93 -16.74 -7.89
C VAL A 41 23.64 -18.25 -7.96
N ARG A 42 24.19 -18.96 -8.95
CA ARG A 42 24.09 -20.42 -9.14
C ARG A 42 25.42 -21.14 -8.98
N LEU A 43 26.53 -20.45 -8.76
CA LEU A 43 27.87 -21.05 -8.72
C LEU A 43 28.03 -22.10 -7.60
N HIS A 44 27.31 -21.96 -6.49
CA HIS A 44 27.31 -22.98 -5.43
C HIS A 44 26.73 -24.32 -5.89
N ARG A 45 25.80 -24.32 -6.86
CA ARG A 45 25.28 -25.55 -7.48
C ARG A 45 26.24 -26.14 -8.50
N VAL A 46 26.98 -25.29 -9.22
CA VAL A 46 28.04 -25.73 -10.14
C VAL A 46 29.17 -26.40 -9.35
N ALA A 47 29.65 -25.75 -8.29
CA ALA A 47 30.69 -26.29 -7.41
C ALA A 47 30.32 -27.67 -6.82
N ALA A 48 29.05 -27.84 -6.43
CA ALA A 48 28.55 -29.10 -5.88
C ALA A 48 28.13 -30.15 -6.94
N GLY A 49 28.29 -29.88 -8.24
CA GLY A 49 27.93 -30.81 -9.31
C GLY A 49 26.43 -30.93 -9.61
N HIS A 50 25.56 -30.21 -8.91
CA HIS A 50 24.10 -30.16 -9.18
C HIS A 50 23.75 -29.46 -10.50
N ARG A 51 24.73 -28.83 -11.16
CA ARG A 51 24.59 -28.14 -12.44
C ARG A 51 25.92 -28.20 -13.20
N ALA A 52 25.87 -28.36 -14.52
CA ALA A 52 27.06 -28.41 -15.37
C ALA A 52 27.85 -27.09 -15.35
N ASP A 53 27.17 -25.98 -15.63
CA ASP A 53 27.74 -24.62 -15.72
C ASP A 53 26.72 -23.55 -15.28
N ALA A 54 27.15 -22.29 -15.20
CA ALA A 54 26.24 -21.16 -14.95
C ALA A 54 26.19 -20.16 -16.12
N ARG A 55 26.50 -20.63 -17.34
CA ARG A 55 26.70 -19.82 -18.53
C ARG A 55 25.38 -19.54 -19.23
N VAL A 56 25.26 -18.31 -19.70
CA VAL A 56 24.20 -17.85 -20.60
C VAL A 56 24.89 -17.06 -21.70
N ALA A 57 24.68 -17.42 -22.97
CA ALA A 57 25.27 -16.67 -24.09
C ALA A 57 24.88 -15.19 -23.99
N LEU A 58 25.88 -14.30 -24.02
CA LEU A 58 25.70 -12.89 -23.68
C LEU A 58 24.69 -12.20 -24.63
N ARG A 59 24.69 -12.61 -25.91
CA ARG A 59 23.70 -12.17 -26.92
C ARG A 59 22.25 -12.46 -26.54
N THR A 60 21.98 -13.47 -25.71
CA THR A 60 20.61 -13.77 -25.27
C THR A 60 20.12 -12.85 -24.15
N VAL A 61 21.03 -12.13 -23.48
CA VAL A 61 20.68 -11.20 -22.39
C VAL A 61 20.91 -9.76 -22.77
N LEU A 62 21.75 -9.46 -23.76
CA LEU A 62 21.96 -8.13 -24.31
C LEU A 62 20.89 -7.74 -25.34
N HIS A 63 20.66 -6.43 -25.48
CA HIS A 63 19.91 -5.86 -26.60
C HIS A 63 20.64 -6.15 -27.92
N PRO A 64 19.94 -6.42 -29.03
CA PRO A 64 20.58 -6.72 -30.33
C PRO A 64 21.59 -5.65 -30.77
N ASP A 65 21.24 -4.38 -30.55
CA ASP A 65 22.06 -3.22 -30.98
C ASP A 65 23.29 -2.96 -30.11
N VAL A 66 23.52 -3.75 -29.05
CA VAL A 66 24.71 -3.59 -28.20
C VAL A 66 25.91 -4.26 -28.88
N GLY A 67 26.97 -3.49 -29.14
CA GLY A 67 28.26 -4.02 -29.56
C GLY A 67 28.90 -4.87 -28.46
N ILE A 68 29.59 -5.95 -28.83
CA ILE A 68 30.36 -6.77 -27.88
C ILE A 68 31.81 -6.78 -28.34
N ARG A 69 32.70 -6.33 -27.48
CA ARG A 69 34.14 -6.40 -27.66
C ARG A 69 34.76 -7.33 -26.63
N THR A 70 35.36 -8.40 -27.11
CA THR A 70 36.07 -9.34 -26.25
C THR A 70 37.45 -8.77 -25.90
N GLY A 71 37.73 -8.61 -24.60
CA GLY A 71 39.00 -8.07 -24.13
C GLY A 71 39.03 -7.83 -22.62
N THR A 72 40.21 -8.04 -22.03
CA THR A 72 40.46 -7.76 -20.61
C THR A 72 41.07 -6.38 -20.47
N ALA A 73 40.39 -5.46 -19.78
CA ALA A 73 40.95 -4.15 -19.47
C ALA A 73 42.10 -4.25 -18.46
N ARG A 74 43.18 -3.52 -18.72
CA ARG A 74 44.36 -3.39 -17.85
C ARG A 74 44.44 -2.02 -17.20
N CYS A 75 44.07 -0.97 -17.92
CA CYS A 75 44.11 0.40 -17.43
C CYS A 75 42.97 1.20 -18.06
N ILE A 76 42.41 2.13 -17.29
CA ILE A 76 41.45 3.15 -17.72
C ILE A 76 42.16 4.50 -17.66
N ASP A 77 42.49 5.08 -18.81
CA ASP A 77 42.99 6.45 -18.88
C ASP A 77 41.78 7.39 -19.04
N ALA A 78 41.25 7.82 -17.90
CA ALA A 78 40.07 8.68 -17.86
C ALA A 78 40.32 10.09 -18.40
N GLY A 79 41.58 10.57 -18.38
CA GLY A 79 41.94 11.87 -18.94
C GLY A 79 41.98 11.86 -20.47
N ARG A 80 42.38 10.74 -21.08
CA ARG A 80 42.36 10.55 -22.54
C ARG A 80 41.06 9.93 -23.08
N GLY A 81 40.17 9.46 -22.22
CA GLY A 81 38.96 8.75 -22.62
C GLY A 81 39.25 7.40 -23.28
N THR A 82 40.24 6.64 -22.78
CA THR A 82 40.64 5.35 -23.36
C THR A 82 40.75 4.22 -22.35
N ILE A 83 40.44 2.99 -22.79
CA ILE A 83 40.66 1.76 -22.03
C ILE A 83 41.74 0.94 -22.73
N ARG A 84 42.85 0.68 -22.05
CA ARG A 84 43.91 -0.20 -22.56
C ARG A 84 43.58 -1.65 -22.28
N LEU A 85 43.49 -2.46 -23.33
CA LEU A 85 43.27 -3.90 -23.22
C LEU A 85 44.59 -4.65 -23.03
N ALA A 86 44.52 -5.85 -22.44
CA ALA A 86 45.65 -6.74 -22.27
C ALA A 86 46.30 -7.17 -23.59
N SER A 87 45.58 -7.06 -24.71
CA SER A 87 46.08 -7.30 -26.06
C SER A 87 46.92 -6.14 -26.63
N GLY A 88 47.10 -5.05 -25.87
CA GLY A 88 47.79 -3.83 -26.31
C GLY A 88 46.94 -2.85 -27.13
N HIS A 89 45.68 -3.20 -27.44
CA HIS A 89 44.75 -2.31 -28.15
C HIS A 89 44.03 -1.37 -27.19
N ASP A 90 43.84 -0.12 -27.61
CA ASP A 90 43.08 0.88 -26.86
C ASP A 90 41.63 1.00 -27.39
N VAL A 91 40.67 1.17 -26.48
CA VAL A 91 39.25 1.40 -26.77
C VAL A 91 38.87 2.79 -26.29
N GLY A 92 38.59 3.71 -27.22
CA GLY A 92 38.13 5.06 -26.89
C GLY A 92 36.68 5.11 -26.40
N PHE A 93 36.36 6.07 -25.55
CA PHE A 93 35.02 6.35 -25.04
C PHE A 93 34.80 7.86 -24.80
N ASP A 94 33.58 8.33 -25.02
CA ASP A 94 33.13 9.64 -24.55
C ASP A 94 32.51 9.52 -23.15
N ARG A 95 31.86 8.38 -22.87
CA ARG A 95 31.35 8.02 -21.53
C ARG A 95 31.66 6.57 -21.21
N LEU A 96 32.06 6.31 -19.97
CA LEU A 96 32.39 4.98 -19.48
C LEU A 96 31.50 4.57 -18.31
N VAL A 97 30.92 3.37 -18.37
CA VAL A 97 30.34 2.70 -17.19
C VAL A 97 31.28 1.58 -16.73
N VAL A 98 31.96 1.77 -15.60
CA VAL A 98 32.79 0.76 -14.95
C VAL A 98 31.90 -0.20 -14.17
N ALA A 99 31.68 -1.39 -14.73
CA ALA A 99 30.80 -2.43 -14.22
C ALA A 99 31.48 -3.81 -14.11
N VAL A 100 32.76 -3.80 -13.76
CA VAL A 100 33.63 -5.00 -13.66
C VAL A 100 33.22 -5.98 -12.56
N GLY A 101 32.30 -5.59 -11.69
CA GLY A 101 31.78 -6.42 -10.60
C GLY A 101 32.86 -6.80 -9.59
N SER A 102 32.60 -7.81 -8.77
CA SER A 102 33.57 -8.30 -7.79
C SER A 102 34.45 -9.41 -8.38
N GLY A 103 35.75 -9.45 -8.02
CA GLY A 103 36.76 -10.29 -8.67
C GLY A 103 38.16 -10.28 -8.00
N ARG A 104 39.15 -10.79 -8.74
CA ARG A 104 40.37 -11.55 -8.36
C ARG A 104 41.48 -10.82 -7.55
N THR A 105 42.03 -11.53 -6.55
CA THR A 105 43.46 -11.88 -6.43
C THR A 105 43.56 -13.42 -6.37
N PRO A 106 44.41 -14.11 -7.16
CA PRO A 106 44.70 -15.53 -6.93
C PRO A 106 45.24 -15.70 -5.50
N ASP A 107 44.77 -16.73 -4.81
CA ASP A 107 45.40 -17.20 -3.59
C ASP A 107 46.10 -18.50 -3.97
N ASP A 108 47.43 -18.48 -3.98
CA ASP A 108 48.25 -19.56 -4.55
C ASP A 108 48.31 -20.80 -3.65
N ARG A 109 47.59 -20.78 -2.52
CA ARG A 109 47.43 -21.95 -1.65
C ARG A 109 46.58 -23.02 -2.35
N PRO A 110 47.16 -24.20 -2.67
CA PRO A 110 46.48 -25.22 -3.48
C PRO A 110 45.26 -25.87 -2.80
N HIS A 111 45.19 -25.84 -1.46
CA HIS A 111 44.11 -26.41 -0.66
C HIS A 111 42.92 -25.46 -0.45
N LEU A 112 43.03 -24.20 -0.88
CA LEU A 112 42.03 -23.17 -0.66
C LEU A 112 41.20 -22.90 -1.91
N HIS A 113 39.90 -23.19 -1.82
CA HIS A 113 38.94 -23.00 -2.89
C HIS A 113 37.96 -21.87 -2.59
N ARG A 114 37.28 -21.37 -3.62
CA ARG A 114 36.29 -20.28 -3.54
C ARG A 114 35.15 -20.53 -4.52
N VAL A 115 34.03 -19.83 -4.30
CA VAL A 115 32.86 -19.86 -5.21
C VAL A 115 32.52 -18.44 -5.67
N ALA A 116 33.55 -17.69 -6.07
CA ALA A 116 33.43 -16.29 -6.46
C ALA A 116 33.14 -16.08 -7.96
N ASN A 117 33.70 -16.94 -8.81
CA ASN A 117 33.53 -16.98 -10.26
C ASN A 117 33.43 -18.43 -10.74
N GLU A 118 33.17 -18.62 -12.04
CA GLU A 118 32.95 -19.95 -12.60
C GLU A 118 34.19 -20.84 -12.54
N ASP A 119 35.36 -20.34 -12.92
CA ASP A 119 36.60 -21.13 -12.87
C ASP A 119 36.92 -21.62 -11.46
N ALA A 120 36.69 -20.77 -10.44
CA ALA A 120 36.88 -21.16 -9.04
C ALA A 120 35.88 -22.25 -8.61
N ALA A 121 34.62 -22.14 -9.06
CA ALA A 121 33.61 -23.16 -8.80
C ALA A 121 33.93 -24.49 -9.51
N LEU A 122 34.44 -24.45 -10.74
CA LEU A 122 34.88 -25.63 -11.49
C LEU A 122 36.14 -26.25 -10.89
N ARG A 123 37.11 -25.46 -10.45
CA ARG A 123 38.29 -25.95 -9.71
C ARG A 123 37.89 -26.64 -8.40
N LEU A 124 36.96 -26.06 -7.65
CA LEU A 124 36.41 -26.72 -6.46
C LEU A 124 35.74 -28.05 -6.81
N ARG A 125 34.90 -28.07 -7.87
CA ARG A 125 34.27 -29.31 -8.33
C ARG A 125 35.30 -30.38 -8.72
N ALA A 126 36.37 -30.00 -9.41
CA ALA A 126 37.45 -30.91 -9.80
C ALA A 126 38.18 -31.47 -8.57
N ALA A 127 38.53 -30.62 -7.60
CA ALA A 127 39.16 -31.05 -6.35
C ALA A 127 38.26 -32.00 -5.54
N LEU A 128 36.95 -31.73 -5.47
CA LEU A 128 35.98 -32.61 -4.83
C LEU A 128 35.89 -33.98 -5.51
N ALA A 129 36.01 -34.03 -6.84
CA ALA A 129 36.01 -35.27 -7.60
C ALA A 129 37.32 -36.07 -7.43
N GLN A 130 38.46 -35.39 -7.33
CA GLN A 130 39.78 -36.02 -7.09
C GLN A 130 39.91 -36.58 -5.66
N HIS A 131 39.22 -35.97 -4.70
CA HIS A 131 39.24 -36.37 -3.30
C HIS A 131 37.81 -36.65 -2.79
N PRO A 132 37.18 -37.78 -3.18
CA PRO A 132 35.79 -38.09 -2.85
C PRO A 132 35.52 -38.14 -1.34
N ASP A 133 36.49 -38.61 -0.54
CA ASP A 133 36.34 -38.82 0.90
C ASP A 133 36.85 -37.66 1.76
N ALA A 134 37.51 -36.66 1.16
CA ALA A 134 38.05 -35.53 1.91
C ALA A 134 36.93 -34.70 2.56
N PRO A 135 37.01 -34.40 3.87
CA PRO A 135 36.06 -33.50 4.51
C PRO A 135 36.19 -32.09 3.93
N VAL A 136 35.08 -31.33 3.93
CA VAL A 136 35.05 -29.96 3.40
C VAL A 136 34.78 -28.96 4.51
N THR A 137 35.68 -28.01 4.69
CA THR A 137 35.53 -26.91 5.65
C THR A 137 35.17 -25.63 4.92
N VAL A 138 33.98 -25.10 5.18
CA VAL A 138 33.52 -23.83 4.59
C VAL A 138 33.77 -22.69 5.58
N VAL A 139 34.62 -21.74 5.20
CA VAL A 139 34.91 -20.56 6.02
C VAL A 139 33.88 -19.47 5.74
N GLY A 140 33.17 -19.05 6.79
CA GLY A 140 32.16 -17.99 6.77
C GLY A 140 30.72 -18.51 6.79
N ALA A 141 29.95 -18.11 7.80
CA ALA A 141 28.52 -18.40 7.91
C ALA A 141 27.63 -17.34 7.22
N GLY A 142 28.12 -16.68 6.16
CA GLY A 142 27.34 -15.74 5.35
C GLY A 142 26.30 -16.43 4.44
N LEU A 143 25.61 -15.64 3.61
CA LEU A 143 24.65 -16.17 2.62
C LEU A 143 25.32 -17.17 1.65
N THR A 144 26.50 -16.82 1.13
CA THR A 144 27.27 -17.66 0.22
C THR A 144 27.76 -18.94 0.91
N GLY A 145 28.37 -18.82 2.09
CA GLY A 145 28.93 -19.97 2.80
C GLY A 145 27.88 -21.02 3.14
N VAL A 146 26.68 -20.62 3.58
CA VAL A 146 25.60 -21.60 3.80
C VAL A 146 25.05 -22.19 2.51
N ALA A 147 24.91 -21.39 1.45
CA ALA A 147 24.44 -21.94 0.17
C ALA A 147 25.41 -22.99 -0.38
N VAL A 148 26.72 -22.74 -0.26
CA VAL A 148 27.78 -23.69 -0.63
C VAL A 148 27.75 -24.92 0.27
N ALA A 149 27.75 -24.76 1.59
CA ALA A 149 27.74 -25.87 2.53
C ALA A 149 26.52 -26.80 2.34
N CYS A 150 25.32 -26.23 2.21
CA CYS A 150 24.11 -27.00 1.93
C CYS A 150 24.18 -27.71 0.58
N ALA A 151 24.68 -27.05 -0.47
CA ALA A 151 24.81 -27.67 -1.79
C ALA A 151 25.75 -28.87 -1.77
N LEU A 152 26.92 -28.73 -1.13
CA LEU A 152 27.91 -29.80 -0.96
C LEU A 152 27.39 -30.95 -0.10
N ALA A 153 26.73 -30.66 1.02
CA ALA A 153 26.14 -31.70 1.86
C ALA A 153 25.03 -32.47 1.13
N THR A 154 24.20 -31.80 0.32
CA THR A 154 23.21 -32.48 -0.53
C THR A 154 23.83 -33.27 -1.69
N ALA A 155 25.10 -33.04 -2.02
CA ALA A 155 25.88 -33.86 -2.94
C ALA A 155 26.60 -35.03 -2.24
N GLY A 156 26.32 -35.27 -0.95
CA GLY A 156 26.89 -36.38 -0.17
C GLY A 156 28.22 -36.06 0.52
N ARG A 157 28.68 -34.80 0.52
CA ARG A 157 29.94 -34.42 1.18
C ARG A 157 29.77 -34.26 2.68
N ARG A 158 30.80 -34.64 3.45
CA ARG A 158 30.92 -34.27 4.87
C ARG A 158 31.39 -32.82 4.97
N VAL A 159 30.54 -31.95 5.51
CA VAL A 159 30.79 -30.50 5.53
C VAL A 159 30.75 -29.94 6.94
N GLU A 160 31.71 -29.10 7.28
CA GLU A 160 31.66 -28.20 8.43
C GLU A 160 31.73 -26.73 8.00
N ILE A 161 31.18 -25.84 8.82
CA ILE A 161 31.26 -24.38 8.64
C ILE A 161 32.06 -23.81 9.81
N VAL A 162 33.07 -23.00 9.52
CA VAL A 162 33.87 -22.25 10.50
C VAL A 162 33.55 -20.76 10.37
N SER A 163 33.26 -20.07 11.48
CA SER A 163 32.86 -18.65 11.47
C SER A 163 33.29 -17.92 12.74
N ARG A 164 33.76 -16.66 12.60
CA ARG A 164 34.21 -15.79 13.72
C ARG A 164 33.07 -15.49 14.70
N GLU A 165 31.87 -15.27 14.18
CA GLU A 165 30.67 -15.01 14.97
C GLU A 165 29.80 -16.27 15.06
N PRO A 166 29.36 -16.68 16.27
CA PRO A 166 28.26 -17.61 16.40
C PRO A 166 27.00 -16.94 15.82
N ARG A 167 26.22 -17.70 15.04
CA ARG A 167 24.92 -17.18 14.57
C ARG A 167 24.03 -16.89 15.77
N ARG A 168 23.38 -15.71 15.75
CA ARG A 168 22.36 -15.32 16.74
C ARG A 168 21.38 -16.46 16.98
N ASP A 169 21.20 -16.82 18.25
CA ASP A 169 20.23 -17.83 18.64
C ASP A 169 18.84 -17.18 18.71
N ASP A 170 18.26 -16.94 17.53
CA ASP A 170 16.93 -16.37 17.38
C ASP A 170 15.94 -17.35 16.72
N PRO A 171 14.63 -17.19 16.98
CA PRO A 171 13.60 -18.06 16.43
C PRO A 171 13.54 -18.07 14.89
N TYR A 172 14.08 -17.05 14.21
CA TYR A 172 13.94 -16.85 12.76
C TYR A 172 14.97 -17.66 11.97
N HIS A 173 16.16 -17.89 12.54
CA HIS A 173 17.15 -18.80 11.98
C HIS A 173 16.89 -20.28 12.32
N GLN A 174 15.86 -20.60 13.11
CA GLN A 174 15.57 -21.96 13.55
C GLN A 174 15.36 -22.93 12.37
N ALA A 175 14.65 -22.53 11.31
CA ALA A 175 14.45 -23.38 10.13
C ALA A 175 15.76 -23.66 9.38
N GLN A 176 16.64 -22.66 9.29
CA GLN A 176 17.95 -22.83 8.67
C GLN A 176 18.85 -23.72 9.53
N ARG A 177 18.89 -23.52 10.86
CA ARG A 177 19.65 -24.37 11.79
C ARG A 177 19.15 -25.82 11.76
N ARG A 178 17.83 -26.03 11.76
CA ARG A 178 17.22 -27.35 11.56
C ARG A 178 17.73 -27.99 10.26
N ARG A 179 17.73 -27.24 9.16
CA ARG A 179 18.23 -27.75 7.88
C ARG A 179 19.71 -28.11 7.91
N LEU A 180 20.57 -27.27 8.51
CA LEU A 180 22.00 -27.60 8.68
C LEU A 180 22.19 -28.90 9.47
N ARG A 181 21.45 -29.08 10.58
CA ARG A 181 21.47 -30.31 11.37
C ARG A 181 20.98 -31.53 10.59
N THR A 182 19.88 -31.40 9.85
CA THR A 182 19.34 -32.49 9.00
C THR A 182 20.33 -32.92 7.92
N LEU A 183 21.18 -32.02 7.44
CA LEU A 183 22.23 -32.32 6.46
C LEU A 183 23.56 -32.75 7.11
N GLY A 184 23.61 -32.91 8.43
CA GLY A 184 24.84 -33.29 9.15
C GLY A 184 25.93 -32.20 9.16
N ILE A 185 25.59 -30.95 8.85
CA ILE A 185 26.56 -29.85 8.79
C ILE A 185 26.87 -29.34 10.19
N VAL A 186 28.15 -29.42 10.58
CA VAL A 186 28.64 -28.94 11.87
C VAL A 186 29.01 -27.45 11.76
N LEU A 187 28.64 -26.64 12.75
CA LEU A 187 29.05 -25.23 12.84
C LEU A 187 30.04 -25.08 14.00
N ARG A 188 31.26 -24.63 13.69
CA ARG A 188 32.32 -24.37 14.67
C ARG A 188 32.68 -22.88 14.67
N ARG A 189 33.11 -22.39 15.84
CA ARG A 189 33.70 -21.06 15.97
C ARG A 189 35.19 -21.16 15.65
N GLY A 190 35.70 -20.25 14.84
CA GLY A 190 37.11 -20.20 14.44
C GLY A 190 37.34 -19.20 13.32
N GLU A 191 38.61 -18.93 13.02
CA GLU A 191 39.04 -18.01 11.97
C GLU A 191 39.64 -18.76 10.77
N ARG A 192 39.90 -18.02 9.70
CA ARG A 192 40.50 -18.58 8.48
C ARG A 192 41.93 -19.07 8.73
N ASP A 193 42.67 -18.38 9.58
CA ASP A 193 44.09 -18.62 9.84
C ASP A 193 44.33 -19.78 10.83
N ASP A 194 43.26 -20.26 11.48
CA ASP A 194 43.27 -21.40 12.41
C ASP A 194 43.17 -22.77 11.69
N LEU A 195 43.10 -22.78 10.36
CA LEU A 195 42.86 -23.99 9.57
C LEU A 195 44.18 -24.58 9.06
N ASP A 196 44.60 -25.69 9.67
CA ASP A 196 45.75 -26.48 9.20
C ASP A 196 45.52 -27.05 7.79
N ALA A 197 46.54 -26.92 6.94
CA ALA A 197 46.54 -27.42 5.56
C ALA A 197 46.48 -28.96 5.42
N GLY A 198 46.43 -29.70 6.54
CA GLY A 198 46.70 -31.13 6.59
C GLY A 198 45.52 -32.10 6.54
N ALA A 199 44.25 -31.68 6.48
CA ALA A 199 43.12 -32.62 6.70
C ALA A 199 41.90 -32.53 5.77
N GLY A 200 41.82 -31.64 4.77
CA GLY A 200 40.65 -31.57 3.89
C GLY A 200 40.62 -30.42 2.87
N ILE A 201 39.47 -30.26 2.21
CA ILE A 201 39.21 -29.20 1.21
C ILE A 201 38.66 -27.97 1.93
N VAL A 202 39.31 -26.82 1.81
CA VAL A 202 38.84 -25.57 2.43
C VAL A 202 38.15 -24.70 1.39
N VAL A 203 36.95 -24.19 1.69
CA VAL A 203 36.20 -23.27 0.84
C VAL A 203 35.99 -21.94 1.55
N ASP A 204 36.70 -20.91 1.10
CA ASP A 204 36.56 -19.57 1.65
C ASP A 204 35.37 -18.82 1.02
N ALA A 205 34.35 -18.54 1.84
CA ALA A 205 33.17 -17.77 1.50
C ALA A 205 33.08 -16.44 2.27
N THR A 206 34.19 -15.97 2.86
CA THR A 206 34.29 -14.70 3.60
C THR A 206 34.41 -13.51 2.64
N GLY A 207 33.28 -13.14 2.03
CA GLY A 207 33.16 -11.92 1.24
C GLY A 207 33.69 -12.02 -0.20
N PHE A 208 33.50 -10.93 -0.94
CA PHE A 208 34.01 -10.77 -2.30
C PHE A 208 35.15 -9.76 -2.31
N GLN A 209 36.13 -9.98 -3.18
CA GLN A 209 37.23 -9.04 -3.42
C GLN A 209 36.86 -8.05 -4.54
N VAL A 210 37.51 -6.89 -4.50
CA VAL A 210 37.32 -5.81 -5.46
C VAL A 210 38.46 -5.86 -6.49
N PRO A 211 38.16 -5.83 -7.80
CA PRO A 211 39.20 -5.79 -8.82
C PRO A 211 40.08 -4.54 -8.69
N ARG A 212 41.40 -4.71 -8.81
CA ARG A 212 42.36 -3.62 -8.72
C ARG A 212 42.31 -2.61 -9.86
N LEU A 213 41.56 -2.89 -10.93
CA LEU A 213 41.54 -2.06 -12.14
C LEU A 213 41.35 -0.57 -11.86
N ALA A 214 40.42 -0.19 -10.97
CA ALA A 214 40.21 1.22 -10.64
C ALA A 214 41.44 1.84 -9.97
N ALA A 215 42.00 1.15 -8.97
CA ALA A 215 43.19 1.60 -8.24
C ALA A 215 44.44 1.66 -9.15
N ASP A 216 44.68 0.59 -9.93
CA ASP A 216 45.80 0.51 -10.86
C ASP A 216 45.67 1.51 -12.02
N SER A 217 44.47 2.06 -12.26
CA SER A 217 44.20 3.14 -13.23
C SER A 217 44.26 4.55 -12.62
N GLY A 218 44.62 4.68 -11.35
CA GLY A 218 44.67 5.98 -10.66
C GLY A 218 43.30 6.63 -10.40
N LEU A 219 42.20 5.88 -10.54
CA LEU A 219 40.86 6.37 -10.20
C LEU A 219 40.68 6.39 -8.66
N PRO A 220 39.84 7.29 -8.11
CA PRO A 220 39.65 7.36 -6.67
C PRO A 220 38.98 6.08 -6.16
N VAL A 221 39.60 5.45 -5.17
CA VAL A 221 39.09 4.23 -4.54
C VAL A 221 39.03 4.37 -3.02
N ASP A 222 38.17 3.59 -2.38
CA ASP A 222 38.16 3.45 -0.93
C ASP A 222 39.28 2.52 -0.42
N GLU A 223 39.39 2.36 0.90
CA GLU A 223 40.37 1.47 1.56
C GLU A 223 40.28 0.00 1.10
N ARG A 224 39.15 -0.41 0.52
CA ARG A 224 38.91 -1.75 0.01
C ARG A 224 39.11 -1.86 -1.51
N GLY A 225 39.56 -0.77 -2.15
CA GLY A 225 39.79 -0.69 -3.59
C GLY A 225 38.53 -0.45 -4.44
N ARG A 226 37.38 -0.14 -3.84
CA ARG A 226 36.13 0.16 -4.59
C ARG A 226 36.19 1.55 -5.18
N LEU A 227 35.80 1.67 -6.45
CA LEU A 227 35.68 2.95 -7.16
C LEU A 227 34.72 3.88 -6.41
N LEU A 228 35.22 5.04 -5.98
CA LEU A 228 34.45 6.08 -5.33
C LEU A 228 33.63 6.85 -6.36
N VAL A 229 32.32 6.90 -6.14
CA VAL A 229 31.38 7.66 -6.96
C VAL A 229 30.51 8.56 -6.11
N GLY A 230 30.10 9.69 -6.67
CA GLY A 230 29.11 10.57 -6.06
C GLY A 230 27.71 9.96 -6.02
N PRO A 231 26.73 10.68 -5.42
CA PRO A 231 25.36 10.20 -5.32
C PRO A 231 24.73 9.83 -6.67
N ASP A 232 25.14 10.45 -7.77
CA ASP A 232 24.66 10.18 -9.14
C ASP A 232 25.51 9.13 -9.88
N LEU A 233 26.33 8.36 -9.17
CA LEU A 233 27.22 7.32 -9.68
C LEU A 233 28.38 7.80 -10.57
N ARG A 234 28.61 9.10 -10.72
CA ARG A 234 29.77 9.63 -11.44
C ARG A 234 31.01 9.65 -10.55
N VAL A 235 32.18 9.43 -11.14
CA VAL A 235 33.46 9.62 -10.45
C VAL A 235 33.69 11.12 -10.27
N PRO A 236 33.87 11.65 -9.04
CA PRO A 236 33.94 13.09 -8.81
C PRO A 236 35.06 13.80 -9.59
N THR A 237 36.21 13.14 -9.77
CA THR A 237 37.36 13.67 -10.51
C THR A 237 37.24 13.51 -12.03
N HIS A 238 36.33 12.64 -12.50
CA HIS A 238 36.18 12.29 -13.92
C HIS A 238 34.68 12.05 -14.22
N PRO A 239 33.88 13.12 -14.42
CA PRO A 239 32.42 13.01 -14.51
C PRO A 239 31.91 12.20 -15.72
N ASP A 240 32.77 11.93 -16.70
CA ASP A 240 32.50 11.06 -17.85
C ASP A 240 32.64 9.57 -17.54
N VAL A 241 33.16 9.24 -16.36
CA VAL A 241 33.27 7.88 -15.85
C VAL A 241 32.22 7.67 -14.75
N LEU A 242 31.40 6.65 -14.91
CA LEU A 242 30.39 6.22 -13.95
C LEU A 242 30.74 4.83 -13.40
N GLY A 243 30.40 4.57 -12.15
CA GLY A 243 30.55 3.25 -11.52
C GLY A 243 29.20 2.57 -11.30
N ALA A 244 29.08 1.28 -11.65
CA ALA A 244 27.95 0.47 -11.20
C ALA A 244 28.32 -0.96 -10.79
N GLY A 245 27.73 -1.46 -9.70
CA GLY A 245 27.84 -2.84 -9.25
C GLY A 245 28.77 -3.02 -8.05
N ASP A 246 29.26 -4.24 -7.85
CA ASP A 246 29.95 -4.62 -6.59
C ASP A 246 31.32 -3.92 -6.39
N ALA A 247 31.96 -3.42 -7.46
CA ALA A 247 33.25 -2.74 -7.39
C ALA A 247 33.15 -1.25 -6.99
N VAL A 248 31.98 -0.78 -6.57
CA VAL A 248 31.67 0.65 -6.44
C VAL A 248 31.26 0.99 -5.03
N HIS A 249 31.72 2.14 -4.56
CA HIS A 249 31.32 2.76 -3.32
C HIS A 249 30.67 4.11 -3.62
N VAL A 250 29.37 4.22 -3.33
CA VAL A 250 28.63 5.48 -3.46
C VAL A 250 28.84 6.29 -2.20
N VAL A 251 29.45 7.47 -2.34
CA VAL A 251 29.75 8.37 -1.24
C VAL A 251 28.44 9.02 -0.74
N GLY A 252 28.27 9.05 0.58
CA GLY A 252 27.12 9.66 1.27
C GLY A 252 26.32 8.70 2.14
N ASP A 253 25.64 9.24 3.16
CA ASP A 253 24.99 8.44 4.20
C ASP A 253 23.82 7.59 3.68
N GLY A 254 23.13 8.07 2.65
CA GLY A 254 21.99 7.38 2.02
C GLY A 254 22.34 6.09 1.27
N ALA A 255 23.63 5.72 1.17
CA ALA A 255 24.11 4.53 0.47
C ALA A 255 24.92 3.56 1.36
N ARG A 256 25.07 3.85 2.66
CA ARG A 256 25.88 3.02 3.58
C ARG A 256 25.35 1.59 3.74
N HIS A 257 24.05 1.38 3.58
CA HIS A 257 23.40 0.06 3.71
C HIS A 257 23.54 -0.82 2.45
N LEU A 258 24.14 -0.33 1.37
CA LEU A 258 24.26 -1.09 0.13
C LEU A 258 25.28 -2.23 0.27
N ARG A 259 24.84 -3.45 -0.02
CA ARG A 259 25.71 -4.64 -0.08
C ARG A 259 26.05 -5.03 -1.51
N MET A 260 27.20 -5.70 -1.67
CA MET A 260 27.55 -6.40 -2.91
C MET A 260 26.51 -7.49 -3.21
N SER A 261 25.76 -7.32 -4.28
CA SER A 261 24.71 -8.25 -4.70
C SER A 261 24.13 -7.88 -6.05
N CYS A 262 23.58 -8.86 -6.77
CA CYS A 262 22.79 -8.60 -7.97
C CYS A 262 21.55 -7.72 -7.69
N ALA A 263 21.00 -7.75 -6.48
CA ALA A 263 19.87 -6.91 -6.08
C ALA A 263 20.24 -5.42 -6.03
N THR A 264 21.51 -5.10 -5.78
CA THR A 264 22.08 -3.74 -5.85
C THR A 264 22.56 -3.43 -7.27
N ALA A 265 23.32 -4.34 -7.87
CA ALA A 265 24.00 -4.15 -9.15
C ALA A 265 23.01 -3.89 -10.30
N LEU A 266 21.88 -4.61 -10.33
CA LEU A 266 20.85 -4.42 -11.36
C LEU A 266 20.28 -2.98 -11.32
N PRO A 267 19.69 -2.49 -10.21
CA PRO A 267 19.26 -1.10 -10.09
C PRO A 267 20.35 -0.07 -10.36
N MET A 268 21.58 -0.34 -9.92
CA MET A 268 22.71 0.59 -10.09
C MET A 268 23.10 0.75 -11.56
N GLY A 269 23.24 -0.34 -12.32
CA GLY A 269 23.46 -0.26 -13.77
C GLY A 269 22.28 0.40 -14.51
N ALA A 270 21.07 0.13 -14.04
CA ALA A 270 19.85 0.77 -14.51
C ALA A 270 19.83 2.29 -14.30
N HIS A 271 20.45 2.77 -13.23
CA HIS A 271 20.55 4.18 -12.87
C HIS A 271 21.73 4.85 -13.59
N ALA A 272 22.87 4.19 -13.74
CA ALA A 272 23.99 4.69 -14.55
C ALA A 272 23.55 5.00 -15.99
N ALA A 273 22.76 4.12 -16.61
CA ALA A 273 22.16 4.38 -17.93
C ALA A 273 21.22 5.60 -17.94
N ARG A 274 20.49 5.81 -16.85
CA ARG A 274 19.61 6.98 -16.69
C ARG A 274 20.42 8.26 -16.59
N VAL A 275 21.48 8.27 -15.78
CA VAL A 275 22.36 9.43 -15.60
C VAL A 275 23.00 9.82 -16.92
N ILE A 276 23.52 8.86 -17.70
CA ILE A 276 24.01 9.13 -19.07
C ILE A 276 22.89 9.72 -19.94
N SER A 277 21.68 9.18 -19.89
CA SER A 277 20.54 9.73 -20.65
C SER A 277 20.09 11.13 -20.17
N GLU A 278 20.29 11.46 -18.90
CA GLU A 278 20.02 12.80 -18.33
C GLU A 278 21.08 13.79 -18.81
N LEU A 279 22.36 13.42 -18.75
CA LEU A 279 23.48 14.22 -19.25
C LEU A 279 23.37 14.50 -20.75
N ARG A 280 23.01 13.49 -21.56
CA ARG A 280 22.78 13.65 -23.01
C ARG A 280 21.63 14.60 -23.35
N ALA A 281 20.68 14.72 -22.43
CA ALA A 281 19.52 15.60 -22.58
C ALA A 281 19.71 16.95 -21.89
N ASP A 282 20.93 17.26 -21.42
CA ASP A 282 21.26 18.44 -20.63
C ASP A 282 20.32 18.67 -19.44
N ARG A 283 19.98 17.57 -18.75
CA ARG A 283 19.12 17.58 -17.55
C ARG A 283 19.94 17.32 -16.29
N PRO A 284 19.53 17.89 -15.14
CA PRO A 284 20.13 17.57 -13.86
C PRO A 284 20.10 16.07 -13.56
N THR A 285 21.22 15.55 -13.05
CA THR A 285 21.33 14.16 -12.64
C THR A 285 20.63 13.95 -11.30
N THR A 286 20.16 12.72 -11.06
CA THR A 286 19.46 12.35 -9.83
C THR A 286 20.31 11.42 -8.95
N PRO A 287 20.18 11.48 -7.61
CA PRO A 287 20.93 10.58 -6.73
C PRO A 287 20.39 9.14 -6.79
N PHE A 288 21.29 8.17 -6.68
CA PHE A 288 21.00 6.75 -6.59
C PHE A 288 20.40 6.42 -5.22
N ARG A 289 19.15 5.94 -5.24
CA ARG A 289 18.45 5.45 -4.04
C ARG A 289 17.99 4.02 -4.27
N HIS A 290 18.30 3.13 -3.32
CA HIS A 290 17.90 1.73 -3.38
C HIS A 290 17.41 1.22 -2.02
N SER A 291 16.33 0.45 -2.05
CA SER A 291 15.75 -0.19 -0.88
C SER A 291 15.60 -1.68 -1.12
N TYR A 292 15.96 -2.47 -0.11
CA TYR A 292 15.80 -3.92 -0.14
C TYR A 292 14.40 -4.33 0.29
N VAL A 293 14.00 -5.54 -0.12
CA VAL A 293 12.70 -6.13 0.23
C VAL A 293 12.88 -7.56 0.73
N VAL A 294 13.78 -8.32 0.10
CA VAL A 294 14.05 -9.72 0.47
C VAL A 294 15.52 -10.10 0.32
N ARG A 295 15.98 -11.06 1.14
CA ARG A 295 17.21 -11.84 0.97
C ARG A 295 16.84 -13.28 0.68
N CYS A 296 17.45 -13.87 -0.34
CA CYS A 296 17.21 -15.26 -0.73
C CYS A 296 18.45 -16.10 -0.47
N ILE A 297 18.28 -17.26 0.16
CA ILE A 297 19.34 -18.25 0.37
C ILE A 297 18.87 -19.63 -0.08
N ASP A 298 19.76 -20.34 -0.75
CA ASP A 298 19.56 -21.73 -1.15
C ASP A 298 19.98 -22.64 -0.01
N LEU A 299 19.14 -23.61 0.36
CA LEU A 299 19.41 -24.55 1.46
C LEU A 299 19.45 -26.01 0.98
N GLY A 300 19.64 -26.21 -0.33
CA GLY A 300 19.85 -27.52 -0.97
C GLY A 300 18.56 -28.35 -1.13
N GLY A 301 18.50 -29.21 -2.16
CA GLY A 301 17.38 -30.14 -2.37
C GLY A 301 16.01 -29.46 -2.51
N ALA A 302 15.91 -28.41 -3.32
CA ALA A 302 14.73 -27.55 -3.50
C ALA A 302 14.25 -26.78 -2.25
N VAL A 303 14.96 -26.88 -1.12
CA VAL A 303 14.70 -26.09 0.09
C VAL A 303 15.45 -24.77 0.01
N GLY A 304 14.82 -23.67 0.41
CA GLY A 304 15.44 -22.37 0.49
C GLY A 304 14.81 -21.50 1.56
N ARG A 305 15.34 -20.29 1.72
CA ARG A 305 14.76 -19.26 2.59
C ARG A 305 14.72 -17.92 1.86
N VAL A 306 13.54 -17.31 1.83
CA VAL A 306 13.32 -15.93 1.38
C VAL A 306 12.96 -15.11 2.61
N GLN A 307 13.96 -14.43 3.15
CA GLN A 307 13.88 -13.59 4.33
C GLN A 307 13.41 -12.19 3.93
N PHE A 308 12.34 -11.68 4.52
CA PHE A 308 11.93 -10.29 4.28
C PHE A 308 12.85 -9.34 5.04
N VAL A 309 13.18 -8.20 4.46
CA VAL A 309 14.08 -7.20 5.05
C VAL A 309 13.48 -5.79 5.07
N THR A 310 14.05 -4.88 5.86
CA THR A 310 13.79 -3.45 5.80
C THR A 310 14.40 -2.83 4.53
N ALA A 311 14.10 -1.54 4.29
CA ALA A 311 14.71 -0.80 3.19
C ALA A 311 16.24 -0.77 3.28
N THR A 312 16.80 -0.79 4.50
CA THR A 312 18.23 -0.81 4.83
C THR A 312 18.82 -2.23 4.95
N ASP A 313 18.11 -3.25 4.44
CA ASP A 313 18.53 -4.67 4.42
C ASP A 313 18.54 -5.39 5.78
N GLU A 314 17.87 -4.87 6.81
CA GLU A 314 17.78 -5.56 8.11
C GLU A 314 16.70 -6.65 8.10
N GLU A 315 16.99 -7.83 8.68
CA GLU A 315 16.06 -8.97 8.67
C GLU A 315 14.80 -8.71 9.50
N ARG A 316 13.62 -8.87 8.88
CA ARG A 316 12.31 -8.80 9.54
C ARG A 316 11.91 -10.15 10.13
N ARG A 317 10.93 -10.16 11.03
CA ARG A 317 10.40 -11.40 11.66
C ARG A 317 9.75 -12.42 10.70
N MET A 318 9.64 -12.12 9.41
CA MET A 318 8.92 -12.92 8.42
C MET A 318 9.88 -13.50 7.39
N ALA A 319 9.77 -14.80 7.12
CA ALA A 319 10.50 -15.48 6.07
C ALA A 319 9.65 -16.61 5.46
N LEU A 320 9.81 -16.85 4.16
CA LEU A 320 9.39 -18.11 3.53
C LEU A 320 10.54 -19.10 3.66
N THR A 321 10.30 -20.28 4.21
CA THR A 321 11.33 -21.30 4.45
C THR A 321 10.96 -22.60 3.72
N SER A 322 11.83 -23.61 3.80
CA SER A 322 11.58 -24.94 3.23
C SER A 322 11.35 -24.88 1.71
N VAL A 323 10.52 -25.77 1.16
CA VAL A 323 10.20 -25.82 -0.28
C VAL A 323 9.61 -24.50 -0.81
N PRO A 324 8.64 -23.84 -0.13
CA PRO A 324 8.15 -22.53 -0.56
C PRO A 324 9.26 -21.47 -0.67
N GLY A 325 10.22 -21.47 0.27
CA GLY A 325 11.39 -20.59 0.20
C GLY A 325 12.31 -20.91 -0.98
N GLY A 326 12.50 -22.18 -1.31
CA GLY A 326 13.27 -22.61 -2.49
C GLY A 326 12.61 -22.20 -3.81
N LEU A 327 11.30 -22.39 -3.93
CA LEU A 327 10.52 -21.91 -5.07
C LEU A 327 10.56 -20.39 -5.20
N GLY A 328 10.40 -19.66 -4.09
CA GLY A 328 10.50 -18.20 -4.05
C GLY A 328 11.86 -17.70 -4.55
N LYS A 329 12.95 -18.32 -4.10
CA LYS A 329 14.31 -18.02 -4.59
C LYS A 329 14.45 -18.27 -6.09
N GLU A 330 13.95 -19.39 -6.59
CA GLU A 330 14.03 -19.72 -8.03
C GLU A 330 13.24 -18.72 -8.88
N LEU A 331 12.09 -18.25 -8.41
CA LEU A 331 11.33 -17.17 -9.05
C LEU A 331 12.13 -15.86 -9.10
N VAL A 332 12.81 -15.49 -8.01
CA VAL A 332 13.68 -14.29 -7.97
C VAL A 332 14.84 -14.41 -8.95
N VAL A 333 15.54 -15.55 -8.98
CA VAL A 333 16.67 -15.78 -9.89
C VAL A 333 16.21 -15.77 -11.35
N ARG A 334 15.11 -16.45 -11.71
CA ARG A 334 14.57 -16.36 -13.08
C ARG A 334 14.12 -14.94 -13.44
N GLY A 335 13.64 -14.19 -12.45
CA GLY A 335 13.26 -12.79 -12.58
C GLY A 335 14.43 -11.87 -12.97
N THR A 336 15.66 -12.15 -12.52
CA THR A 336 16.83 -11.31 -12.83
C THR A 336 17.18 -11.35 -14.33
N ILE A 337 17.24 -12.54 -14.93
CA ILE A 337 17.43 -12.72 -16.38
C ILE A 337 16.33 -12.00 -17.17
N ARG A 338 15.07 -12.15 -16.75
CA ARG A 338 13.95 -11.48 -17.40
C ARG A 338 14.06 -9.95 -17.31
N ALA A 339 14.45 -9.42 -16.14
CA ALA A 339 14.59 -7.99 -15.90
C ALA A 339 15.67 -7.36 -16.79
N MET A 340 16.80 -8.04 -16.98
CA MET A 340 17.85 -7.62 -17.91
C MET A 340 17.36 -7.65 -19.36
N ARG A 341 16.75 -8.77 -19.79
CA ARG A 341 16.26 -8.97 -21.17
C ARG A 341 15.20 -7.96 -21.59
N HIS A 342 14.23 -7.67 -20.72
CA HIS A 342 13.07 -6.84 -21.08
C HIS A 342 13.20 -5.38 -20.64
N GLY A 343 14.34 -5.01 -20.06
CA GLY A 343 14.61 -3.68 -19.51
C GLY A 343 13.47 -3.25 -18.59
N ALA A 344 13.45 -3.72 -17.33
CA ALA A 344 12.36 -3.49 -16.39
C ALA A 344 11.64 -2.14 -16.62
N ARG A 345 10.44 -2.21 -17.23
CA ARG A 345 9.59 -1.05 -17.54
C ARG A 345 9.15 -0.42 -16.23
N ARG A 346 9.96 0.47 -15.69
CA ARG A 346 9.47 1.58 -14.88
C ARG A 346 9.39 2.76 -15.83
N ARG A 347 8.16 3.15 -16.16
CA ARG A 347 7.84 4.40 -16.83
C ARG A 347 8.53 5.50 -16.02
N ALA A 348 9.49 6.21 -16.61
CA ALA A 348 9.90 7.49 -16.07
C ALA A 348 8.64 8.38 -16.03
N PRO A 349 8.42 9.18 -14.98
CA PRO A 349 7.47 10.27 -15.06
C PRO A 349 7.89 11.13 -16.25
N ARG A 350 6.97 11.41 -17.17
CA ARG A 350 7.19 12.38 -18.24
C ARG A 350 7.51 13.72 -17.55
N SER A 351 8.76 14.19 -17.61
CA SER A 351 9.05 15.58 -17.27
C SER A 351 8.54 16.43 -18.42
N ARG A 352 7.50 17.22 -18.16
CA ARG A 352 7.10 18.32 -19.04
C ARG A 352 8.24 19.34 -19.01
N SER A 353 8.70 19.77 -20.19
CA SER A 353 9.64 20.89 -20.32
C SER A 353 9.07 22.16 -19.68
N PRO A 354 9.91 23.03 -19.09
CA PRO A 354 9.46 24.31 -18.58
C PRO A 354 9.26 25.25 -19.78
N VAL A 355 8.01 25.43 -20.19
CA VAL A 355 7.65 26.60 -21.01
C VAL A 355 7.60 27.78 -20.06
N ARG A 356 8.65 28.61 -20.05
CA ARG A 356 8.56 29.96 -19.47
C ARG A 356 7.63 30.79 -20.34
N ARG A 357 6.48 31.17 -19.81
CA ARG A 357 5.64 32.28 -20.27
C ARG A 357 4.96 32.98 -19.08
N PRO A 358 4.61 34.27 -19.21
CA PRO A 358 4.69 35.25 -18.13
C PRO A 358 3.59 35.14 -17.08
N ILE A 359 3.89 35.76 -15.94
CA ILE A 359 3.04 36.00 -14.78
C ILE A 359 1.77 36.76 -15.23
N THR A 360 0.59 36.14 -15.03
CA THR A 360 -0.62 36.69 -14.35
C THR A 360 -1.86 35.82 -14.63
N THR A 361 -1.94 34.64 -14.02
CA THR A 361 -3.19 33.97 -13.61
C THR A 361 -2.81 33.02 -12.47
N ARG A 362 -3.51 33.06 -11.32
CA ARG A 362 -3.21 32.20 -10.15
C ARG A 362 -3.07 30.73 -10.60
N ALA A 363 -1.86 30.17 -10.49
CA ALA A 363 -1.58 28.80 -10.96
C ALA A 363 -2.42 27.78 -10.16
N THR A 364 -3.03 26.81 -10.84
CA THR A 364 -3.78 25.70 -10.21
C THR A 364 -3.13 24.35 -10.53
N GLU A 365 -3.25 23.39 -9.61
CA GLU A 365 -2.79 22.02 -9.81
C GLU A 365 -3.94 21.13 -10.33
N GLU A 366 -3.61 20.07 -11.06
CA GLU A 366 -4.58 19.16 -11.64
C GLU A 366 -4.80 17.93 -10.74
N TRP A 367 -5.99 17.81 -10.13
CA TRP A 367 -6.36 16.68 -9.26
C TRP A 367 -7.44 15.81 -9.90
N ASN A 368 -7.09 15.02 -10.93
CA ASN A 368 -8.07 14.22 -11.65
C ASN A 368 -7.51 12.95 -12.30
N ASP A 369 -7.67 11.82 -11.63
CA ASP A 369 -7.21 10.51 -12.09
C ASP A 369 -8.06 9.93 -13.25
N THR A 370 -9.21 10.53 -13.61
CA THR A 370 -9.98 10.07 -14.78
C THR A 370 -9.23 10.27 -16.10
N ARG A 371 -8.27 11.20 -16.13
CA ARG A 371 -7.41 11.46 -17.29
C ARG A 371 -6.32 10.41 -17.52
N LEU A 372 -6.16 9.45 -16.61
CA LEU A 372 -5.16 8.39 -16.73
C LEU A 372 -5.56 7.30 -17.73
N GLY A 373 -6.81 7.30 -18.19
CA GLY A 373 -7.32 6.37 -19.18
C GLY A 373 -8.81 6.14 -19.04
N ASP A 374 -9.33 5.32 -19.94
CA ASP A 374 -10.75 5.04 -20.02
C ASP A 374 -11.17 4.01 -18.96
N PHE A 375 -11.79 4.47 -17.87
CA PHE A 375 -12.16 3.64 -16.72
C PHE A 375 -13.59 3.95 -16.22
N ALA A 376 -14.14 3.01 -15.45
CA ALA A 376 -15.31 3.25 -14.61
C ALA A 376 -14.90 3.42 -13.14
N TRP A 377 -15.49 4.39 -12.47
CA TRP A 377 -15.17 4.81 -11.10
C TRP A 377 -16.43 4.89 -10.26
N THR A 378 -16.36 4.50 -8.98
CA THR A 378 -17.46 4.66 -8.03
C THR A 378 -17.02 5.27 -6.72
N SER A 379 -17.83 6.16 -6.16
CA SER A 379 -17.67 6.68 -4.78
C SER A 379 -18.58 5.96 -3.79
N GLY A 380 -19.36 4.96 -4.20
CA GLY A 380 -20.22 4.19 -3.29
C GLY A 380 -19.44 3.64 -2.10
N ASN A 381 -20.01 3.74 -0.88
CA ASN A 381 -19.38 3.44 0.43
C ASN A 381 -18.08 4.17 0.80
N VAL A 382 -17.23 4.58 -0.15
CA VAL A 382 -15.97 5.29 0.13
C VAL A 382 -16.18 6.79 0.27
N GLY A 383 -17.16 7.35 -0.46
CA GLY A 383 -17.60 8.74 -0.33
C GLY A 383 -18.26 9.03 1.01
N GLU A 384 -18.86 8.04 1.68
CA GLU A 384 -19.31 8.19 3.08
C GLU A 384 -18.13 8.35 4.05
N ALA A 385 -17.00 7.71 3.76
CA ALA A 385 -15.83 7.79 4.62
C ALA A 385 -15.10 9.13 4.49
N ILE A 386 -15.06 9.69 3.28
CA ILE A 386 -14.44 10.97 2.97
C ILE A 386 -15.36 11.74 2.00
N PRO A 387 -16.38 12.45 2.52
CA PRO A 387 -17.36 13.12 1.67
C PRO A 387 -16.80 14.42 1.06
N GLY A 388 -15.89 15.08 1.78
CA GLY A 388 -15.24 16.31 1.35
C GLY A 388 -14.11 16.13 0.33
N VAL A 389 -13.60 17.27 -0.13
CA VAL A 389 -12.34 17.35 -0.88
C VAL A 389 -11.20 17.04 0.08
N MET A 390 -10.33 16.10 -0.32
CA MET A 390 -9.15 15.74 0.44
C MET A 390 -8.05 16.78 0.27
N THR A 391 -7.41 17.15 1.37
CA THR A 391 -6.11 17.84 1.30
C THR A 391 -5.02 16.91 0.71
N PRO A 392 -3.95 17.48 0.12
CA PRO A 392 -2.81 16.70 -0.38
C PRO A 392 -2.24 15.72 0.65
N VAL A 393 -2.11 16.13 1.92
CA VAL A 393 -1.62 15.26 2.98
C VAL A 393 -2.60 14.11 3.23
N THR A 394 -3.90 14.40 3.32
CA THR A 394 -4.94 13.37 3.46
C THR A 394 -4.88 12.36 2.33
N TRP A 395 -4.80 12.81 1.07
CA TRP A 395 -4.72 11.91 -0.07
C TRP A 395 -3.49 10.99 0.00
N SER A 396 -2.32 11.53 0.37
CA SER A 396 -1.09 10.75 0.53
C SER A 396 -1.20 9.68 1.63
N LEU A 397 -1.85 10.01 2.75
CA LEU A 397 -2.10 9.09 3.88
C LEU A 397 -3.15 8.03 3.55
N VAL A 398 -4.24 8.43 2.87
CA VAL A 398 -5.30 7.52 2.39
C VAL A 398 -4.73 6.47 1.45
N ARG A 399 -3.74 6.82 0.61
CA ARG A 399 -3.05 5.84 -0.24
C ARG A 399 -2.31 4.78 0.58
N VAL A 400 -1.66 5.17 1.68
CA VAL A 400 -1.02 4.22 2.61
C VAL A 400 -2.09 3.34 3.27
N PHE A 401 -3.14 3.96 3.80
CA PHE A 401 -4.27 3.27 4.43
C PHE A 401 -4.91 2.22 3.50
N LEU A 402 -5.27 2.60 2.28
CA LEU A 402 -5.91 1.70 1.31
C LEU A 402 -5.00 0.55 0.90
N SER A 403 -3.68 0.78 0.83
CA SER A 403 -2.71 -0.28 0.52
C SER A 403 -2.63 -1.38 1.60
N GLU A 404 -3.03 -1.06 2.83
CA GLU A 404 -3.06 -1.97 3.96
C GLU A 404 -4.47 -2.50 4.27
N ALA A 405 -5.52 -1.78 3.87
CA ALA A 405 -6.92 -2.14 4.11
C ALA A 405 -7.55 -2.98 2.98
N MET A 406 -7.14 -2.74 1.73
CA MET A 406 -7.74 -3.33 0.52
C MET A 406 -6.72 -4.06 -0.34
N ALA A 407 -7.15 -5.15 -0.98
CA ALA A 407 -6.33 -5.91 -1.93
C ALA A 407 -7.18 -6.45 -3.10
N PRO A 408 -6.63 -6.44 -4.33
CA PRO A 408 -5.38 -5.76 -4.70
C PRO A 408 -5.54 -4.23 -4.67
N SER A 409 -4.58 -3.49 -4.11
CA SER A 409 -4.59 -2.02 -4.19
C SER A 409 -4.10 -1.49 -5.55
N THR A 410 -3.40 -2.34 -6.31
CA THR A 410 -2.96 -2.09 -7.68
C THR A 410 -2.95 -3.40 -8.49
N VAL A 411 -3.22 -3.31 -9.80
CA VAL A 411 -3.15 -4.43 -10.75
C VAL A 411 -2.43 -3.95 -12.01
N GLY A 412 -1.27 -4.52 -12.34
CA GLY A 412 -0.46 -4.11 -13.51
C GLY A 412 -0.17 -2.62 -13.59
N GLY A 413 -0.02 -1.94 -12.43
CA GLY A 413 0.23 -0.51 -12.32
C GLY A 413 -1.03 0.37 -12.27
N PHE A 414 -2.22 -0.17 -12.55
CA PHE A 414 -3.49 0.55 -12.38
C PHE A 414 -3.93 0.50 -10.92
N ARG A 415 -4.34 1.66 -10.38
CA ARG A 415 -4.69 1.79 -8.95
C ARG A 415 -6.16 1.44 -8.73
N LEU A 416 -6.43 0.77 -7.61
CA LEU A 416 -7.80 0.51 -7.15
C LEU A 416 -8.51 1.80 -6.74
N ALA A 417 -7.79 2.83 -6.29
CA ALA A 417 -8.37 4.10 -5.88
C ALA A 417 -7.73 5.27 -6.63
N GLY A 418 -8.53 6.29 -6.88
CA GLY A 418 -8.14 7.51 -7.55
C GLY A 418 -8.70 8.76 -6.88
N ASN A 419 -8.06 9.89 -7.16
CA ASN A 419 -8.49 11.21 -6.75
C ASN A 419 -9.15 11.91 -7.96
N ILE A 420 -10.46 12.13 -7.89
CA ILE A 420 -11.25 12.79 -8.94
C ILE A 420 -11.76 14.09 -8.34
N GLY A 421 -11.23 15.23 -8.77
CA GLY A 421 -11.60 16.55 -8.26
C GLY A 421 -11.42 16.68 -6.75
N GLY A 422 -10.37 16.09 -6.20
CA GLY A 422 -10.11 16.05 -4.75
C GLY A 422 -10.88 14.98 -3.98
N ARG A 423 -11.77 14.20 -4.61
CA ARG A 423 -12.63 13.22 -3.94
C ARG A 423 -12.19 11.78 -4.23
N LEU A 424 -12.42 10.88 -3.27
CA LEU A 424 -12.00 9.48 -3.33
C LEU A 424 -12.98 8.64 -4.17
N TYR A 425 -12.45 7.99 -5.19
CA TYR A 425 -13.18 7.01 -6.01
C TYR A 425 -12.45 5.68 -6.10
N LEU A 426 -13.19 4.58 -6.18
CA LEU A 426 -12.67 3.25 -6.50
C LEU A 426 -12.81 2.97 -8.00
N ASN A 427 -11.76 2.43 -8.59
CA ASN A 427 -11.70 2.02 -9.99
C ASN A 427 -12.41 0.66 -10.17
N LEU A 428 -13.64 0.69 -10.70
CA LEU A 428 -14.43 -0.50 -11.00
C LEU A 428 -13.80 -1.37 -12.09
N SER A 429 -13.14 -0.77 -13.08
CA SER A 429 -12.41 -1.51 -14.12
C SER A 429 -11.31 -2.38 -13.52
N VAL A 430 -10.59 -1.88 -12.51
CA VAL A 430 -9.60 -2.67 -11.76
C VAL A 430 -10.26 -3.79 -10.97
N LEU A 431 -11.33 -3.49 -10.22
CA LEU A 431 -12.00 -4.44 -9.34
C LEU A 431 -12.65 -5.59 -10.13
N LEU A 432 -13.42 -5.26 -11.16
CA LEU A 432 -14.13 -6.22 -12.00
C LEU A 432 -13.18 -6.94 -12.97
N GLY A 433 -12.19 -6.23 -13.54
CA GLY A 433 -11.15 -6.84 -14.38
C GLY A 433 -10.32 -7.88 -13.63
N ALA A 434 -9.92 -7.59 -12.39
CA ALA A 434 -9.26 -8.54 -11.50
C ALA A 434 -10.12 -9.80 -11.26
N SER A 435 -11.39 -9.59 -10.96
CA SER A 435 -12.34 -10.67 -10.64
C SER A 435 -12.67 -11.54 -11.87
N ALA A 436 -12.79 -10.92 -13.04
CA ALA A 436 -13.01 -11.61 -14.32
C ALA A 436 -11.81 -12.48 -14.69
N ALA A 437 -10.57 -12.01 -14.47
CA ALA A 437 -9.36 -12.76 -14.79
C ALA A 437 -9.25 -14.11 -14.06
N ILE A 438 -9.88 -14.26 -12.89
CA ILE A 438 -9.93 -15.51 -12.11
C ILE A 438 -11.28 -16.24 -12.22
N GLY A 439 -12.15 -15.85 -13.15
CA GLY A 439 -13.42 -16.53 -13.42
C GLY A 439 -14.57 -16.20 -12.45
N LEU A 440 -14.44 -15.14 -11.64
CA LEU A 440 -15.42 -14.75 -10.63
C LEU A 440 -16.26 -13.52 -11.00
N GLY A 441 -16.11 -12.96 -12.20
CA GLY A 441 -16.72 -11.69 -12.62
C GLY A 441 -18.23 -11.57 -12.33
N ARG A 442 -19.05 -12.51 -12.81
CA ARG A 442 -20.53 -12.48 -12.60
C ARG A 442 -20.92 -12.56 -11.12
N ARG A 443 -20.25 -13.41 -10.35
CA ARG A 443 -20.50 -13.58 -8.91
C ARG A 443 -20.08 -12.36 -8.10
N VAL A 444 -18.99 -11.70 -8.52
CA VAL A 444 -18.48 -10.51 -7.86
C VAL A 444 -19.34 -9.29 -8.18
N ARG A 445 -19.88 -9.12 -9.39
CA ARG A 445 -20.73 -7.97 -9.74
C ARG A 445 -21.90 -7.78 -8.76
N GLY A 446 -22.72 -8.81 -8.53
CA GLY A 446 -23.83 -8.70 -7.57
C GLY A 446 -23.39 -8.49 -6.12
N THR A 447 -22.19 -8.92 -5.74
CA THR A 447 -21.62 -8.63 -4.41
C THR A 447 -21.10 -7.19 -4.34
N VAL A 448 -20.49 -6.69 -5.42
CA VAL A 448 -20.03 -5.30 -5.55
C VAL A 448 -21.22 -4.36 -5.52
N GLU A 449 -22.34 -4.66 -6.18
CA GLU A 449 -23.54 -3.82 -6.14
C GLU A 449 -24.18 -3.77 -4.74
N GLN A 450 -24.17 -4.88 -4.00
CA GLN A 450 -24.62 -4.91 -2.59
C GLN A 450 -23.73 -4.11 -1.65
N VAL A 451 -22.46 -3.91 -2.02
CA VAL A 451 -21.51 -3.14 -1.21
C VAL A 451 -21.51 -1.69 -1.67
N PHE A 452 -21.29 -1.40 -2.94
CA PHE A 452 -21.00 -0.07 -3.47
C PHE A 452 -22.19 0.61 -4.17
N GLY A 453 -23.39 0.02 -4.14
CA GLY A 453 -24.60 0.57 -4.77
C GLY A 453 -24.95 -0.06 -6.11
N ARG A 454 -26.20 0.11 -6.59
CA ARG A 454 -26.63 -0.45 -7.89
C ARG A 454 -25.94 0.28 -9.03
N PHE A 455 -25.55 -0.49 -10.05
CA PHE A 455 -25.05 0.06 -11.31
C PHE A 455 -26.16 0.02 -12.37
N PRO A 456 -26.21 0.99 -13.30
CA PRO A 456 -27.08 0.91 -14.47
C PRO A 456 -26.85 -0.40 -15.23
N ALA A 457 -27.94 -0.99 -15.74
CA ALA A 457 -27.87 -2.29 -16.43
C ALA A 457 -26.99 -2.22 -17.69
N ASP A 458 -27.01 -1.07 -18.36
CA ASP A 458 -26.27 -0.67 -19.54
C ASP A 458 -24.86 -0.14 -19.24
N LEU A 459 -24.43 -0.04 -17.97
CA LEU A 459 -23.09 0.42 -17.63
C LEU A 459 -22.02 -0.51 -18.23
N GLU A 460 -21.33 -0.01 -19.25
CA GLU A 460 -20.16 -0.67 -19.82
C GLU A 460 -18.90 -0.35 -19.02
N VAL A 461 -18.36 -1.37 -18.34
CA VAL A 461 -17.10 -1.26 -17.60
C VAL A 461 -15.93 -1.68 -18.49
N PRO A 462 -15.03 -0.77 -18.88
CA PRO A 462 -13.95 -1.09 -19.79
C PRO A 462 -12.98 -2.06 -19.12
N PRO A 463 -12.52 -3.09 -19.84
CA PRO A 463 -11.58 -4.06 -19.31
C PRO A 463 -10.21 -3.43 -19.08
N LEU A 464 -9.43 -3.99 -18.14
CA LEU A 464 -8.03 -3.58 -18.00
C LEU A 464 -7.26 -3.93 -19.28
N PRO A 465 -6.44 -3.00 -19.81
CA PRO A 465 -5.60 -3.24 -20.99
C PRO A 465 -4.37 -4.08 -20.63
N LEU A 466 -4.60 -5.27 -20.04
CA LEU A 466 -3.59 -6.17 -19.53
C LEU A 466 -3.93 -7.62 -19.91
N PRO A 467 -2.92 -8.43 -20.28
CA PRO A 467 -3.11 -9.86 -20.46
C PRO A 467 -3.63 -10.51 -19.16
N ARG A 468 -4.59 -11.43 -19.27
CA ARG A 468 -5.16 -12.18 -18.14
C ARG A 468 -4.09 -12.79 -17.23
N ARG A 469 -3.02 -13.34 -17.79
CA ARG A 469 -1.87 -13.89 -17.05
C ARG A 469 -1.20 -12.85 -16.15
N THR A 470 -1.05 -11.61 -16.60
CA THR A 470 -0.44 -10.52 -15.83
C THR A 470 -1.31 -10.18 -14.63
N ILE A 471 -2.62 -10.05 -14.84
CA ILE A 471 -3.60 -9.80 -13.77
C ILE A 471 -3.53 -10.92 -12.72
N VAL A 472 -3.59 -12.18 -13.15
CA VAL A 472 -3.53 -13.34 -12.23
C VAL A 472 -2.21 -13.38 -11.44
N VAL A 473 -1.07 -13.16 -12.10
CA VAL A 473 0.24 -13.15 -11.43
C VAL A 473 0.33 -12.04 -10.39
N ASP A 474 -0.14 -10.83 -10.72
CA ASP A 474 -0.14 -9.71 -9.78
C ASP A 474 -1.09 -9.98 -8.61
N LEU A 475 -2.29 -10.51 -8.87
CA LEU A 475 -3.23 -10.93 -7.82
C LEU A 475 -2.62 -11.94 -6.86
N LEU A 476 -1.90 -12.94 -7.34
CA LEU A 476 -1.24 -13.91 -6.48
C LEU A 476 -0.10 -13.26 -5.67
N ARG A 477 0.71 -12.40 -6.31
CA ARG A 477 1.83 -11.71 -5.68
C ARG A 477 1.40 -10.75 -4.57
N THR A 478 0.32 -10.00 -4.76
CA THR A 478 -0.16 -9.01 -3.79
C THR A 478 -1.19 -9.59 -2.83
N GLY A 479 -2.07 -10.47 -3.34
CA GLY A 479 -3.19 -11.04 -2.61
C GLY A 479 -2.78 -12.05 -1.55
N ILE A 480 -1.81 -12.94 -1.82
CA ILE A 480 -1.39 -13.96 -0.84
C ILE A 480 -0.73 -13.30 0.39
N PRO A 481 0.28 -12.41 0.26
CA PRO A 481 0.88 -11.75 1.42
C PRO A 481 -0.13 -10.90 2.18
N PHE A 482 -1.07 -10.25 1.48
CA PHE A 482 -2.15 -9.52 2.11
C PHE A 482 -3.04 -10.45 2.94
N ALA A 483 -3.50 -11.57 2.38
CA ALA A 483 -4.36 -12.52 3.06
C ALA A 483 -3.68 -13.11 4.33
N LEU A 484 -2.40 -13.47 4.24
CA LEU A 484 -1.61 -13.96 5.38
C LEU A 484 -1.47 -12.89 6.47
N ARG A 485 -1.17 -11.64 6.09
CA ARG A 485 -1.07 -10.51 7.04
C ARG A 485 -2.38 -10.27 7.77
N VAL A 486 -3.50 -10.24 7.04
CA VAL A 486 -4.84 -10.02 7.61
C VAL A 486 -5.28 -11.21 8.48
N ALA A 487 -4.99 -12.44 8.07
CA ALA A 487 -5.27 -13.63 8.88
C ALA A 487 -4.58 -13.58 10.25
N GLY A 488 -3.34 -13.07 10.32
CA GLY A 488 -2.63 -12.85 11.58
C GLY A 488 -3.30 -11.81 12.49
N HIS A 489 -3.93 -10.77 11.93
CA HIS A 489 -4.63 -9.73 12.69
C HIS A 489 -6.03 -10.14 13.15
N ARG A 490 -6.65 -11.13 12.47
CA ARG A 490 -7.95 -11.70 12.90
C ARG A 490 -7.84 -12.50 14.20
N ARG A 491 -6.67 -13.09 14.49
CA ARG A 491 -6.42 -13.77 15.77
C ARG A 491 -6.29 -12.73 16.89
N ASN A 492 -7.13 -12.86 17.92
CA ASN A 492 -7.22 -11.95 19.06
C ASN A 492 -7.54 -10.50 18.67
N LEU A 493 -8.42 -10.30 17.67
CA LEU A 493 -8.81 -8.97 17.20
C LEU A 493 -9.29 -8.03 18.34
N PRO A 494 -10.14 -8.45 19.30
CA PRO A 494 -10.58 -7.57 20.39
C PRO A 494 -9.42 -7.01 21.23
N ALA A 495 -8.47 -7.87 21.64
CA ALA A 495 -7.30 -7.45 22.41
C ALA A 495 -6.39 -6.50 21.61
N ARG A 496 -6.30 -6.70 20.29
CA ARG A 496 -5.51 -5.83 19.40
C ARG A 496 -6.17 -4.46 19.20
N VAL A 497 -7.50 -4.40 19.14
CA VAL A 497 -8.25 -3.14 19.10
C VAL A 497 -7.99 -2.35 20.38
N GLU A 498 -8.09 -2.98 21.55
CA GLU A 498 -7.83 -2.31 22.82
C GLU A 498 -6.38 -1.80 22.91
N ALA A 499 -5.41 -2.63 22.53
CA ALA A 499 -4.00 -2.22 22.48
C ALA A 499 -3.74 -1.06 21.51
N ALA A 500 -4.49 -0.98 20.39
CA ALA A 500 -4.38 0.13 19.45
C ALA A 500 -4.85 1.45 20.06
N ARG A 501 -5.91 1.44 20.89
CA ARG A 501 -6.40 2.63 21.60
C ARG A 501 -5.34 3.19 22.53
N THR A 502 -4.79 2.37 23.42
CA THR A 502 -3.71 2.76 24.34
C THR A 502 -2.49 3.26 23.57
N ARG A 503 -2.15 2.60 22.46
CA ARG A 503 -1.03 3.03 21.62
C ARG A 503 -1.26 4.41 21.00
N CYS A 504 -2.47 4.72 20.52
CA CYS A 504 -2.79 6.05 20.00
C CYS A 504 -2.55 7.13 21.07
N GLU A 505 -2.98 6.91 22.31
CA GLU A 505 -2.79 7.86 23.42
C GLU A 505 -1.29 8.07 23.75
N VAL A 506 -0.50 6.99 23.76
CA VAL A 506 0.95 7.08 23.97
C VAL A 506 1.62 7.89 22.85
N VAL A 507 1.28 7.61 21.59
CA VAL A 507 1.88 8.31 20.45
C VAL A 507 1.49 9.79 20.44
N ARG A 508 0.23 10.13 20.72
CA ARG A 508 -0.22 11.54 20.86
C ARG A 508 0.57 12.30 21.91
N ARG A 509 0.75 11.71 23.10
CA ARG A 509 1.57 12.33 24.16
C ARG A 509 3.00 12.56 23.72
N ARG A 510 3.60 11.62 22.98
CA ARG A 510 4.97 11.77 22.45
C ARG A 510 5.06 12.85 21.37
N ILE A 511 4.08 12.93 20.46
CA ILE A 511 3.99 14.01 19.47
C ILE A 511 3.98 15.36 20.18
N ARG A 512 3.06 15.56 21.13
CA ARG A 512 2.91 16.81 21.89
C ARG A 512 4.18 17.18 22.67
N GLY A 513 4.88 16.18 23.22
CA GLY A 513 6.13 16.39 23.96
C GLY A 513 7.38 16.60 23.10
N THR A 514 7.30 16.45 21.77
CA THR A 514 8.45 16.60 20.88
C THR A 514 8.72 18.07 20.58
N THR A 515 9.93 18.57 20.78
CA THR A 515 10.29 20.00 20.64
C THR A 515 11.17 20.32 19.43
N THR A 516 11.61 19.32 18.64
CA THR A 516 12.49 19.53 17.48
C THR A 516 11.93 18.88 16.21
N PRO A 517 12.15 19.47 15.02
CA PRO A 517 11.74 18.89 13.74
C PRO A 517 12.30 17.47 13.51
N ASP A 518 13.59 17.27 13.77
CA ASP A 518 14.25 15.95 13.67
C ASP A 518 13.64 14.90 14.59
N GLY A 519 13.32 15.30 15.83
CA GLY A 519 12.66 14.41 16.79
C GLY A 519 11.28 13.98 16.30
N LEU A 520 10.55 14.89 15.65
CA LEU A 520 9.23 14.61 15.11
C LEU A 520 9.33 13.70 13.87
N ALA A 521 10.29 13.96 12.97
CA ALA A 521 10.56 13.10 11.82
C ALA A 521 10.99 11.68 12.23
N ALA A 522 11.79 11.54 13.28
CA ALA A 522 12.13 10.23 13.85
C ALA A 522 10.90 9.51 14.40
N LEU A 523 10.00 10.24 15.09
CA LEU A 523 8.76 9.70 15.65
C LEU A 523 7.81 9.19 14.55
N TRP A 524 7.82 9.81 13.37
CA TRP A 524 7.06 9.32 12.22
C TRP A 524 7.41 7.86 11.89
N HIS A 525 8.70 7.58 11.77
CA HIS A 525 9.20 6.25 11.39
C HIS A 525 9.07 5.22 12.51
N SER A 526 9.29 5.60 13.77
CA SER A 526 9.22 4.68 14.90
C SER A 526 7.79 4.33 15.31
N ASP A 527 6.87 5.29 15.22
CA ASP A 527 5.56 5.18 15.86
C ASP A 527 4.37 5.50 14.96
N VAL A 528 4.37 6.63 14.25
CA VAL A 528 3.18 7.12 13.53
C VAL A 528 2.87 6.28 12.30
N GLU A 529 3.83 6.06 11.40
CA GLU A 529 3.63 5.21 10.21
C GLU A 529 3.30 3.76 10.61
N PRO A 530 4.02 3.12 11.55
CA PRO A 530 3.66 1.80 12.05
C PRO A 530 2.24 1.72 12.63
N LEU A 531 1.79 2.76 13.34
CA LEU A 531 0.44 2.83 13.90
C LEU A 531 -0.61 2.90 12.78
N LEU A 532 -0.46 3.80 11.81
CA LEU A 532 -1.35 3.90 10.65
C LEU A 532 -1.49 2.55 9.92
N ARG A 533 -0.36 1.90 9.63
CA ARG A 533 -0.37 0.59 8.95
C ARG A 533 -1.03 -0.48 9.82
N HIS A 534 -0.83 -0.44 11.14
CA HIS A 534 -1.42 -1.40 12.06
C HIS A 534 -2.94 -1.26 12.13
N THR A 535 -3.46 -0.06 12.37
CA THR A 535 -4.92 0.18 12.48
C THR A 535 -5.64 -0.05 11.14
N SER A 536 -5.00 0.27 10.02
CA SER A 536 -5.50 -0.09 8.67
C SER A 536 -5.71 -1.60 8.52
N ARG A 537 -4.79 -2.42 9.07
CA ARG A 537 -4.90 -3.89 9.06
C ARG A 537 -5.95 -4.41 10.04
N LEU A 538 -6.20 -3.70 11.15
CA LEU A 538 -7.31 -4.03 12.05
C LEU A 538 -8.65 -3.84 11.37
N LEU A 539 -8.85 -2.74 10.64
CA LEU A 539 -10.03 -2.56 9.79
C LEU A 539 -10.14 -3.67 8.75
N ALA A 540 -9.03 -4.00 8.07
CA ALA A 540 -8.99 -5.08 7.08
C ALA A 540 -9.40 -6.44 7.67
N ALA A 541 -8.96 -6.73 8.88
CA ALA A 541 -9.28 -7.94 9.63
C ALA A 541 -10.74 -7.95 10.06
N GLY A 542 -11.22 -6.86 10.67
CA GLY A 542 -12.60 -6.68 11.10
C GLY A 542 -13.60 -6.86 9.97
N ALA A 543 -13.36 -6.21 8.83
CA ALA A 543 -14.18 -6.34 7.63
C ALA A 543 -14.24 -7.77 7.04
N ARG A 544 -13.29 -8.65 7.41
CA ARG A 544 -13.21 -10.04 6.92
C ARG A 544 -13.52 -11.08 8.00
N THR A 545 -13.86 -10.66 9.22
CA THR A 545 -14.34 -11.53 10.28
C THR A 545 -15.80 -11.88 10.03
N ASN A 546 -16.10 -13.16 9.82
CA ASN A 546 -17.46 -13.69 9.63
C ASN A 546 -18.31 -12.97 8.56
N GLY A 547 -17.71 -12.29 7.57
CA GLY A 547 -18.44 -11.51 6.57
C GLY A 547 -19.49 -12.29 5.77
N ALA A 548 -19.28 -13.60 5.56
CA ALA A 548 -20.27 -14.47 4.94
C ALA A 548 -21.56 -14.63 5.78
N ALA A 549 -21.49 -14.48 7.11
CA ALA A 549 -22.65 -14.53 7.98
C ALA A 549 -23.55 -13.29 7.77
N VAL A 550 -22.96 -12.11 7.58
CA VAL A 550 -23.70 -10.87 7.32
C VAL A 550 -24.52 -10.99 6.03
N VAL A 551 -23.89 -11.48 4.96
CA VAL A 551 -24.55 -11.61 3.64
C VAL A 551 -25.59 -12.74 3.63
N ARG A 552 -25.35 -13.87 4.30
CA ARG A 552 -26.21 -15.06 4.20
C ARG A 552 -27.34 -15.14 5.24
N THR A 553 -27.27 -14.39 6.33
CA THR A 553 -28.23 -14.54 7.43
C THR A 553 -29.56 -13.84 7.14
N ARG A 554 -29.54 -12.63 6.56
CA ARG A 554 -30.78 -11.92 6.22
C ARG A 554 -31.67 -12.72 5.26
N PRO A 555 -31.20 -13.22 4.09
CA PRO A 555 -32.05 -14.01 3.20
C PRO A 555 -32.61 -15.29 3.88
N TRP A 556 -31.83 -15.89 4.78
CA TRP A 556 -32.25 -17.06 5.55
C TRP A 556 -33.39 -16.74 6.52
N LEU A 557 -33.37 -15.55 7.14
CA LEU A 557 -34.42 -15.03 8.02
C LEU A 557 -35.67 -14.63 7.23
N VAL A 558 -35.50 -13.85 6.16
CA VAL A 558 -36.62 -13.38 5.31
C VAL A 558 -37.46 -14.56 4.83
N LYS A 559 -36.82 -15.65 4.36
CA LYS A 559 -37.52 -16.88 3.92
C LYS A 559 -38.36 -17.55 5.02
N ARG A 560 -38.16 -17.23 6.29
CA ARG A 560 -38.77 -17.92 7.45
C ARG A 560 -39.78 -17.05 8.18
N VAL A 561 -39.49 -15.76 8.33
CA VAL A 561 -40.28 -14.85 9.17
C VAL A 561 -40.74 -13.59 8.43
N GLY A 562 -40.41 -13.44 7.15
CA GLY A 562 -40.67 -12.22 6.39
C GLY A 562 -39.61 -11.15 6.63
N ALA A 563 -39.69 -10.05 5.88
CA ALA A 563 -38.71 -8.96 5.93
C ALA A 563 -38.69 -8.23 7.28
N ALA A 564 -39.86 -7.89 7.82
CA ALA A 564 -39.98 -7.13 9.07
C ALA A 564 -39.35 -7.86 10.26
N ASP A 565 -39.71 -9.12 10.51
CA ASP A 565 -39.12 -9.92 11.60
C ASP A 565 -37.64 -10.25 11.34
N ALA A 566 -37.23 -10.40 10.08
CA ALA A 566 -35.82 -10.62 9.75
C ALA A 566 -34.95 -9.42 10.12
N ASP A 567 -35.43 -8.21 9.81
CA ASP A 567 -34.72 -6.97 10.10
C ASP A 567 -34.72 -6.69 11.61
N ALA A 568 -35.85 -6.90 12.29
CA ALA A 568 -35.95 -6.83 13.75
C ALA A 568 -34.98 -7.80 14.46
N LEU A 569 -34.81 -9.03 13.95
CA LEU A 569 -33.88 -10.02 14.53
C LEU A 569 -32.41 -9.70 14.29
N LEU A 570 -32.10 -8.85 13.30
CA LEU A 570 -30.73 -8.43 12.98
C LEU A 570 -30.30 -7.17 13.73
N THR A 571 -31.20 -6.50 14.46
CA THR A 571 -30.87 -5.37 15.33
C THR A 571 -30.19 -5.83 16.62
N GLY A 572 -29.57 -4.89 17.34
CA GLY A 572 -28.97 -5.16 18.63
C GLY A 572 -27.68 -5.98 18.51
N ALA A 573 -26.91 -5.77 17.44
CA ALA A 573 -25.58 -6.35 17.30
C ALA A 573 -24.65 -6.01 18.49
N GLY A 574 -25.00 -4.99 19.30
CA GLY A 574 -24.34 -4.60 20.54
C GLY A 574 -24.90 -5.18 21.85
N ALA A 575 -26.01 -5.94 21.84
CA ALA A 575 -26.79 -6.23 23.04
C ALA A 575 -26.14 -7.16 24.10
N HIS A 576 -24.90 -7.63 23.90
CA HIS A 576 -24.22 -8.54 24.84
C HIS A 576 -22.72 -8.20 25.02
N GLY A 577 -22.32 -6.93 24.81
CA GLY A 577 -20.93 -6.51 25.01
C GLY A 577 -20.62 -5.06 24.62
N GLY A 578 -21.58 -4.16 24.77
CA GLY A 578 -21.47 -2.74 24.39
C GLY A 578 -22.10 -2.42 23.03
N HIS A 579 -22.64 -1.20 22.88
CA HIS A 579 -23.23 -0.72 21.64
C HIS A 579 -22.23 -0.72 20.47
N LEU A 580 -22.76 -0.66 19.25
CA LEU A 580 -22.00 -0.40 18.04
C LEU A 580 -21.18 0.90 18.18
N GLU A 581 -19.93 0.90 17.70
CA GLU A 581 -19.04 2.07 17.79
C GLU A 581 -19.59 3.27 17.03
N SER A 582 -20.42 3.04 16.00
CA SER A 582 -21.14 4.10 15.27
C SER A 582 -22.26 4.75 16.08
N LEU A 583 -22.85 4.03 17.05
CA LEU A 583 -23.86 4.56 17.98
C LEU A 583 -23.22 5.21 19.21
N GLY A 584 -21.97 4.87 19.52
CA GLY A 584 -21.23 5.38 20.67
C GLY A 584 -21.34 6.89 20.87
N PRO A 585 -21.15 7.74 19.84
CA PRO A 585 -21.28 9.18 19.98
C PRO A 585 -22.67 9.63 20.46
N VAL A 586 -23.76 9.14 19.86
CA VAL A 586 -25.12 9.58 20.22
C VAL A 586 -25.58 8.98 21.55
N VAL A 587 -25.29 7.71 21.81
CA VAL A 587 -25.63 7.03 23.06
C VAL A 587 -24.79 7.58 24.22
N GLY A 588 -23.51 7.85 23.95
CA GLY A 588 -22.58 8.45 24.91
C GLY A 588 -23.05 9.85 25.33
N LEU A 589 -23.49 10.69 24.38
CA LEU A 589 -24.05 12.01 24.68
C LEU A 589 -25.32 11.92 25.54
N ALA A 590 -26.24 11.01 25.23
CA ALA A 590 -27.43 10.79 26.05
C ALA A 590 -27.08 10.35 27.49
N ARG A 591 -26.05 9.51 27.64
CA ARG A 591 -25.54 9.10 28.97
C ARG A 591 -24.85 10.24 29.71
N VAL A 592 -24.13 11.13 29.03
CA VAL A 592 -23.57 12.34 29.64
C VAL A 592 -24.69 13.27 30.11
N ALA A 593 -25.74 13.47 29.30
CA ALA A 593 -26.90 14.28 29.65
C ALA A 593 -27.63 13.78 30.91
N ARG A 594 -27.65 12.46 31.13
CA ARG A 594 -28.24 11.81 32.31
C ARG A 594 -27.30 11.71 33.52
N GLY A 595 -26.01 12.04 33.37
CA GLY A 595 -25.00 11.89 34.42
C GLY A 595 -24.40 10.48 34.57
N ASP A 596 -24.75 9.52 33.69
CA ASP A 596 -24.27 8.13 33.70
C ASP A 596 -22.84 7.97 33.13
N LEU A 597 -22.29 9.02 32.53
CA LEU A 597 -20.97 9.04 31.91
C LEU A 597 -20.34 10.43 32.07
N GLY A 598 -19.09 10.49 32.52
CA GLY A 598 -18.33 11.75 32.59
C GLY A 598 -17.91 12.27 31.20
N ARG A 599 -17.83 13.60 31.06
CA ARG A 599 -17.40 14.29 29.83
C ARG A 599 -16.04 13.82 29.31
N ASP A 600 -15.05 13.69 30.17
CA ASP A 600 -13.71 13.23 29.77
C ASP A 600 -13.70 11.79 29.26
N SER A 601 -14.51 10.92 29.88
CA SER A 601 -14.68 9.54 29.43
C SER A 601 -15.30 9.50 28.04
N TYR A 602 -16.29 10.36 27.76
CA TYR A 602 -16.86 10.51 26.43
C TYR A 602 -15.79 10.93 25.40
N LEU A 603 -15.03 11.99 25.67
CA LEU A 603 -14.01 12.50 24.74
C LEU A 603 -12.87 11.51 24.50
N ARG A 604 -12.42 10.79 25.54
CA ARG A 604 -11.41 9.73 25.37
C ARG A 604 -11.91 8.62 24.45
N THR A 605 -13.16 8.19 24.63
CA THR A 605 -13.70 7.06 23.87
C THR A 605 -14.10 7.46 22.45
N TRP A 606 -14.76 8.61 22.24
CA TRP A 606 -15.37 8.99 20.96
C TRP A 606 -14.97 10.36 20.42
N GLY A 607 -14.12 11.13 21.11
CA GLY A 607 -13.72 12.46 20.69
C GLY A 607 -12.90 12.51 19.39
N HIS A 608 -12.51 11.37 18.83
CA HIS A 608 -11.89 11.26 17.50
C HIS A 608 -12.91 11.14 16.35
N ARG A 609 -14.19 10.94 16.64
CA ARG A 609 -15.25 10.73 15.64
C ARG A 609 -15.83 12.08 15.20
N CYS A 610 -15.77 12.38 13.91
CA CYS A 610 -16.26 13.64 13.33
C CYS A 610 -16.89 13.37 11.96
N PRO A 611 -17.56 14.36 11.31
CA PRO A 611 -18.09 14.18 9.96
C PRO A 611 -17.02 13.73 8.96
N ASP A 612 -15.90 14.45 8.85
CA ASP A 612 -14.81 14.10 7.92
C ASP A 612 -13.74 13.21 8.58
N GLU A 613 -14.12 12.00 8.98
CA GLU A 613 -13.32 11.09 9.83
C GLU A 613 -11.86 10.90 9.38
N PHE A 614 -11.60 10.83 8.06
CA PHE A 614 -10.27 10.62 7.50
C PHE A 614 -9.63 11.89 6.91
N GLU A 615 -10.30 13.04 6.90
CA GLU A 615 -9.63 14.30 6.54
C GLU A 615 -8.85 14.81 7.73
N VAL A 616 -7.52 14.87 7.62
CA VAL A 616 -6.67 15.28 8.74
C VAL A 616 -6.66 16.79 8.95
N SER A 617 -7.08 17.61 7.97
CA SER A 617 -7.26 19.05 8.15
C SER A 617 -8.53 19.42 8.91
N ALA A 618 -9.52 18.52 9.00
CA ALA A 618 -10.73 18.75 9.77
C ALA A 618 -10.45 18.70 11.29
N PRO A 619 -11.01 19.60 12.11
CA PRO A 619 -10.90 19.50 13.56
C PRO A 619 -11.69 18.31 14.11
N ARG A 620 -11.28 17.80 15.27
CA ARG A 620 -11.90 16.69 16.00
C ARG A 620 -12.61 17.23 17.25
N PRO A 621 -13.72 16.60 17.71
CA PRO A 621 -14.41 17.01 18.93
C PRO A 621 -13.53 17.15 20.17
N VAL A 622 -12.50 16.30 20.32
CA VAL A 622 -11.57 16.36 21.45
C VAL A 622 -10.67 17.61 21.47
N GLU A 623 -10.62 18.36 20.36
CA GLU A 623 -9.85 19.60 20.23
C GLU A 623 -10.68 20.85 20.57
N ASP A 624 -12.00 20.71 20.69
CA ASP A 624 -12.95 21.81 20.84
C ASP A 624 -13.62 21.75 22.23
N PRO A 625 -13.26 22.66 23.17
CA PRO A 625 -13.71 22.58 24.56
C PRO A 625 -15.24 22.73 24.70
N ASP A 626 -15.86 23.48 23.81
CA ASP A 626 -17.30 23.79 23.85
C ASP A 626 -18.13 22.78 23.06
N TRP A 627 -17.49 21.78 22.43
CA TRP A 627 -18.17 20.84 21.55
C TRP A 627 -19.27 20.07 22.27
N ILE A 628 -18.97 19.55 23.47
CA ILE A 628 -19.93 18.76 24.25
C ILE A 628 -21.15 19.60 24.61
N ASP A 629 -20.96 20.82 25.10
CA ASP A 629 -22.08 21.64 25.56
C ASP A 629 -23.01 21.99 24.39
N ARG A 630 -22.44 22.29 23.21
CA ARG A 630 -23.23 22.43 21.97
C ARG A 630 -23.98 21.17 21.57
N GLN A 631 -23.43 19.99 21.81
CA GLN A 631 -24.14 18.74 21.52
C GLN A 631 -25.24 18.44 22.54
N LEU A 632 -24.97 18.65 23.85
CA LEU A 632 -25.92 18.40 24.93
C LEU A 632 -27.18 19.25 24.80
N ALA A 633 -27.04 20.51 24.37
CA ALA A 633 -28.17 21.40 24.08
C ALA A 633 -29.11 20.85 22.98
N ALA A 634 -28.63 19.96 22.12
CA ALA A 634 -29.35 19.39 20.99
C ALA A 634 -29.78 17.92 21.20
N VAL A 635 -29.52 17.33 22.37
CA VAL A 635 -29.91 15.93 22.66
C VAL A 635 -31.44 15.85 22.81
N PRO A 636 -32.14 15.07 21.97
CA PRO A 636 -33.58 14.92 22.08
C PRO A 636 -33.97 14.14 23.36
N ALA A 637 -35.10 14.53 23.94
CA ALA A 637 -35.70 13.90 25.11
C ALA A 637 -36.97 13.09 24.75
N GLY A 638 -37.53 12.37 25.72
CA GLY A 638 -38.79 11.62 25.55
C GLY A 638 -38.64 10.44 24.59
N GLU A 639 -39.59 10.27 23.66
CA GLU A 639 -39.59 9.13 22.72
C GLU A 639 -38.48 9.20 21.67
N SER A 640 -37.95 10.39 21.40
CA SER A 640 -36.82 10.63 20.51
C SER A 640 -35.46 10.49 21.22
N ASP A 641 -35.44 10.18 22.52
CA ASP A 641 -34.20 9.89 23.25
C ASP A 641 -33.53 8.63 22.65
N PRO A 642 -32.24 8.69 22.26
CA PRO A 642 -31.50 7.54 21.74
C PRO A 642 -31.61 6.27 22.60
N LEU A 643 -31.59 6.41 23.94
CA LEU A 643 -31.70 5.28 24.87
C LEU A 643 -33.12 4.70 24.88
N ALA A 644 -34.14 5.54 24.74
CA ALA A 644 -35.53 5.10 24.62
C ALA A 644 -35.78 4.36 23.29
N LEU A 645 -35.22 4.87 22.19
CA LEU A 645 -35.27 4.24 20.86
C LEU A 645 -34.63 2.85 20.87
N LEU A 646 -33.45 2.72 21.50
CA LEU A 646 -32.79 1.42 21.67
C LEU A 646 -33.62 0.44 22.51
N ALA A 647 -34.20 0.89 23.62
CA ALA A 647 -35.07 0.06 24.45
C ALA A 647 -36.34 -0.38 23.70
N ARG A 648 -36.91 0.48 22.85
CA ARG A 648 -38.02 0.12 21.95
C ARG A 648 -37.59 -0.94 20.95
N GLN A 649 -36.43 -0.80 20.32
CA GLN A 649 -35.92 -1.78 19.36
C GLN A 649 -35.62 -3.14 20.01
N GLU A 650 -35.12 -3.15 21.25
CA GLU A 650 -34.97 -4.37 22.03
C GLU A 650 -36.31 -5.11 22.21
N ARG A 651 -37.39 -4.40 22.59
CA ARG A 651 -38.74 -4.99 22.68
C ARG A 651 -39.22 -5.56 21.35
N VAL A 652 -39.02 -4.84 20.25
CA VAL A 652 -39.41 -5.29 18.90
C VAL A 652 -38.65 -6.56 18.50
N ARG A 653 -37.34 -6.61 18.76
CA ARG A 653 -36.49 -7.78 18.52
C ARG A 653 -36.92 -8.97 19.36
N ASP A 654 -37.20 -8.78 20.63
CA ASP A 654 -37.58 -9.86 21.54
C ASP A 654 -38.95 -10.44 21.16
N ALA A 655 -39.89 -9.60 20.74
CA ALA A 655 -41.16 -10.05 20.16
C ALA A 655 -40.95 -10.85 18.86
N ALA A 656 -40.08 -10.39 17.95
CA ALA A 656 -39.73 -11.13 16.73
C ALA A 656 -39.06 -12.49 17.05
N ARG A 657 -38.22 -12.53 18.09
CA ARG A 657 -37.59 -13.77 18.57
C ARG A 657 -38.61 -14.72 19.17
N ALA A 658 -39.58 -14.23 19.94
CA ALA A 658 -40.68 -15.04 20.47
C ALA A 658 -41.51 -15.65 19.35
N ARG A 659 -41.87 -14.86 18.32
CA ARG A 659 -42.55 -15.35 17.11
C ARG A 659 -41.72 -16.38 16.35
N PHE A 660 -40.42 -16.16 16.19
CA PHE A 660 -39.52 -17.14 15.57
C PHE A 660 -39.50 -18.46 16.36
N ARG A 661 -39.39 -18.39 17.69
CA ARG A 661 -39.37 -19.58 18.57
C ARG A 661 -40.66 -20.36 18.49
N ALA A 662 -41.80 -19.68 18.46
CA ALA A 662 -43.11 -20.31 18.30
C ALA A 662 -43.25 -21.03 16.95
N ARG A 663 -42.84 -20.39 15.84
CA ARG A 663 -42.92 -20.98 14.48
C ARG A 663 -41.86 -22.05 14.20
N HIS A 664 -40.67 -21.93 14.81
CA HIS A 664 -39.49 -22.73 14.48
C HIS A 664 -38.71 -23.20 15.73
N PRO A 665 -39.32 -23.94 16.66
CA PRO A 665 -38.72 -24.27 17.96
C PRO A 665 -37.40 -25.05 17.83
N ARG A 666 -37.33 -26.03 16.91
CA ARG A 666 -36.12 -26.83 16.65
C ARG A 666 -34.94 -26.03 16.06
N ARG A 667 -35.15 -24.75 15.70
CA ARG A 667 -34.14 -23.91 15.03
C ARG A 667 -33.63 -22.76 15.89
N GLU A 668 -34.06 -22.62 17.13
CA GLU A 668 -33.59 -21.56 18.03
C GLU A 668 -32.05 -21.57 18.19
N GLY A 669 -31.44 -22.74 18.36
CA GLY A 669 -29.99 -22.86 18.42
C GLY A 669 -29.26 -22.49 17.12
N SER A 670 -29.93 -22.60 15.97
CA SER A 670 -29.39 -22.12 14.68
C SER A 670 -29.49 -20.61 14.56
N LEU A 671 -30.64 -20.04 14.95
CA LEU A 671 -30.86 -18.59 15.00
C LEU A 671 -29.80 -17.93 15.89
N ARG A 672 -29.67 -18.39 17.14
CA ARG A 672 -28.68 -17.86 18.11
C ARG A 672 -27.26 -17.85 17.55
N ARG A 673 -26.81 -18.96 16.95
CA ARG A 673 -25.47 -19.07 16.34
C ARG A 673 -25.27 -18.13 15.15
N ARG A 674 -26.30 -17.93 14.32
CA ARG A 674 -26.24 -17.03 13.16
C ARG A 674 -26.18 -15.58 13.61
N LEU A 675 -27.07 -15.18 14.52
CA LEU A 675 -27.10 -13.82 15.08
C LEU A 675 -25.79 -13.49 15.80
N ALA A 676 -25.25 -14.41 16.60
CA ALA A 676 -23.96 -14.22 17.26
C ALA A 676 -22.81 -13.94 16.27
N ARG A 677 -22.77 -14.65 15.13
CA ARG A 677 -21.77 -14.43 14.09
C ARG A 677 -21.95 -13.10 13.35
N VAL A 678 -23.18 -12.67 13.12
CA VAL A 678 -23.49 -11.35 12.52
C VAL A 678 -23.08 -10.24 13.49
N ALA A 679 -23.41 -10.37 14.77
CA ALA A 679 -23.03 -9.42 15.81
C ALA A 679 -21.50 -9.34 15.96
N GLU A 680 -20.79 -10.47 15.99
CA GLU A 680 -19.32 -10.50 16.00
C GLU A 680 -18.72 -9.83 14.76
N ALA A 681 -19.22 -10.14 13.56
CA ALA A 681 -18.75 -9.53 12.31
C ALA A 681 -18.93 -8.00 12.31
N THR A 682 -20.11 -7.54 12.74
CA THR A 682 -20.46 -6.12 12.76
C THR A 682 -19.58 -5.37 13.76
N ARG A 683 -19.48 -5.85 15.01
CA ARG A 683 -18.62 -5.26 16.04
C ARG A 683 -17.14 -5.25 15.62
N ALA A 684 -16.65 -6.33 15.04
CA ALA A 684 -15.26 -6.42 14.58
C ALA A 684 -14.93 -5.37 13.51
N ARG A 685 -15.84 -5.16 12.53
CA ARG A 685 -15.70 -4.15 11.49
C ARG A 685 -15.72 -2.74 12.07
N GLU A 686 -16.67 -2.48 12.95
CA GLU A 686 -16.88 -1.18 13.58
C GLU A 686 -15.71 -0.77 14.48
N ALA A 687 -15.26 -1.67 15.35
CA ALA A 687 -14.10 -1.45 16.22
C ALA A 687 -12.83 -1.19 15.40
N GLY A 688 -12.60 -2.00 14.36
CA GLY A 688 -11.48 -1.78 13.44
C GLY A 688 -11.54 -0.43 12.72
N ARG A 689 -12.74 0.04 12.35
CA ARG A 689 -12.92 1.38 11.77
C ARG A 689 -12.66 2.47 12.79
N SER A 690 -13.22 2.37 13.99
CA SER A 690 -13.06 3.36 15.06
C SER A 690 -11.58 3.61 15.37
N GLU A 691 -10.76 2.56 15.48
CA GLU A 691 -9.32 2.70 15.73
C GLU A 691 -8.53 3.16 14.49
N ALA A 692 -8.98 2.86 13.27
CA ALA A 692 -8.41 3.48 12.07
C ALA A 692 -8.65 4.99 12.06
N VAL A 693 -9.86 5.46 12.39
CA VAL A 693 -10.19 6.89 12.51
C VAL A 693 -9.42 7.54 13.65
N ARG A 694 -9.22 6.83 14.77
CA ARG A 694 -8.39 7.33 15.89
C ARG A 694 -6.95 7.58 15.45
N ALA A 695 -6.39 6.72 14.60
CA ALA A 695 -5.07 6.97 14.02
C ALA A 695 -5.03 8.23 13.14
N PHE A 696 -6.13 8.63 12.50
CA PHE A 696 -6.20 9.87 11.73
C PHE A 696 -6.23 11.13 12.63
N LEU A 697 -6.77 11.05 13.84
CA LEU A 697 -6.53 12.07 14.87
C LEU A 697 -5.05 12.17 15.24
N VAL A 698 -4.34 11.03 15.39
CA VAL A 698 -2.88 11.03 15.65
C VAL A 698 -2.11 11.68 14.50
N LEU A 699 -2.50 11.39 13.26
CA LEU A 699 -1.89 11.99 12.06
C LEU A 699 -2.14 13.49 12.00
N ARG A 700 -3.34 13.96 12.34
CA ARG A 700 -3.64 15.38 12.48
C ARG A 700 -2.73 16.05 13.51
N GLU A 701 -2.61 15.49 14.72
CA GLU A 701 -1.74 16.06 15.75
C GLU A 701 -0.27 16.09 15.32
N PHE A 702 0.18 15.09 14.57
CA PHE A 702 1.51 15.08 13.98
C PHE A 702 1.72 16.26 13.02
N ILE A 703 0.76 16.52 12.13
CA ILE A 703 0.85 17.59 11.14
C ILE A 703 0.78 18.97 11.80
N LEU A 704 -0.12 19.14 12.78
CA LEU A 704 -0.20 20.39 13.55
C LEU A 704 1.10 20.65 14.30
N ARG A 705 1.67 19.62 14.95
CA ARG A 705 2.96 19.76 15.63
C ARG A 705 4.10 20.07 14.66
N ALA A 706 4.09 19.48 13.46
CA ALA A 706 5.05 19.84 12.43
C ALA A 706 4.90 21.30 12.00
N GLY A 707 3.65 21.78 11.87
CA GLY A 707 3.35 23.17 11.51
C GLY A 707 3.83 24.16 12.57
N GLU A 708 3.66 23.82 13.85
CA GLU A 708 4.19 24.61 14.98
C GLU A 708 5.72 24.65 14.98
N LEU A 709 6.40 23.49 14.85
CA LEU A 709 7.86 23.40 14.93
C LEU A 709 8.58 24.05 13.75
N THR A 710 7.92 24.15 12.60
CA THR A 710 8.48 24.74 11.37
C THR A 710 8.05 26.19 11.15
N GLY A 711 7.08 26.69 11.93
CA GLY A 711 6.48 28.02 11.72
C GLY A 711 5.56 28.11 10.50
N LEU A 712 5.21 26.99 9.86
CA LEU A 712 4.39 26.95 8.64
C LEU A 712 2.90 26.72 8.90
N GLY A 713 2.53 26.32 10.13
CA GLY A 713 1.14 26.15 10.53
C GLY A 713 0.33 25.25 9.57
N GLU A 714 -0.82 25.74 9.12
CA GLU A 714 -1.76 24.99 8.28
C GLU A 714 -1.30 24.81 6.82
N ASP A 715 -0.23 25.48 6.38
CA ASP A 715 0.34 25.28 5.04
C ASP A 715 0.73 23.82 4.80
N LEU A 716 1.11 23.10 5.87
CA LEU A 716 1.50 21.70 5.79
C LEU A 716 0.34 20.77 5.40
N PHE A 717 -0.93 21.15 5.58
CA PHE A 717 -2.05 20.35 5.06
C PHE A 717 -2.03 20.28 3.53
N PHE A 718 -1.42 21.27 2.86
CA PHE A 718 -1.28 21.31 1.40
C PHE A 718 0.01 20.67 0.89
N CYS A 719 0.78 20.01 1.76
CA CYS A 719 1.91 19.16 1.40
C CYS A 719 1.51 17.69 1.43
N THR A 720 2.22 16.77 0.77
CA THR A 720 2.08 15.32 1.04
C THR A 720 2.82 14.94 2.32
N TYR A 721 2.53 13.79 2.94
CA TYR A 721 3.25 13.40 4.14
C TYR A 721 4.76 13.25 3.88
N GLU A 722 5.16 12.82 2.68
CA GLU A 722 6.58 12.75 2.29
C GLU A 722 7.21 14.14 2.18
N GLU A 723 6.47 15.12 1.66
CA GLU A 723 6.91 16.51 1.58
C GLU A 723 7.00 17.14 2.99
N ILE A 724 6.09 16.82 3.91
CA ILE A 724 6.19 17.26 5.32
C ILE A 724 7.46 16.72 5.98
N LEU A 725 7.82 15.45 5.73
CA LEU A 725 9.08 14.89 6.25
C LEU A 725 10.31 15.56 5.65
N ALA A 726 10.24 16.00 4.39
CA ALA A 726 11.30 16.77 3.75
C ALA A 726 11.43 18.16 4.39
N VAL A 727 10.31 18.85 4.64
CA VAL A 727 10.27 20.13 5.34
C VAL A 727 10.81 20.02 6.77
N LEU A 728 10.48 18.95 7.50
CA LEU A 728 11.06 18.69 8.83
C LEU A 728 12.57 18.45 8.79
N ALA A 729 13.12 18.08 7.64
CA ALA A 729 14.55 17.93 7.36
C ALA A 729 15.13 19.16 6.63
N ASP A 730 14.47 20.31 6.71
CA ASP A 730 14.87 21.61 6.14
C ASP A 730 14.87 21.70 4.59
N ASP A 731 14.20 20.76 3.91
CA ASP A 731 13.95 20.84 2.46
C ASP A 731 12.60 21.53 2.18
N THR A 732 12.65 22.84 2.03
CA THR A 732 11.47 23.72 1.89
C THR A 732 11.05 23.98 0.44
N GLY A 733 11.75 23.43 -0.56
CA GLY A 733 11.44 23.67 -1.99
C GLY A 733 10.06 23.19 -2.43
N VAL A 734 9.40 22.36 -1.61
CA VAL A 734 8.02 21.89 -1.83
C VAL A 734 6.97 22.96 -1.54
N LEU A 735 7.29 23.99 -0.76
CA LEU A 735 6.36 25.03 -0.32
C LEU A 735 5.91 25.94 -1.46
N ASP A 736 6.70 26.06 -2.53
CA ASP A 736 6.35 26.81 -3.75
C ASP A 736 5.02 26.34 -4.37
N ARG A 737 4.60 25.10 -4.09
CA ARG A 737 3.37 24.51 -4.62
C ARG A 737 2.15 24.76 -3.74
N VAL A 738 2.34 25.16 -2.48
CA VAL A 738 1.25 25.32 -1.51
C VAL A 738 0.20 26.32 -1.98
N PRO A 739 0.55 27.53 -2.48
CA PRO A 739 -0.46 28.50 -2.94
C PRO A 739 -1.37 27.93 -4.04
N ALA A 740 -0.79 27.26 -5.03
CA ALA A 740 -1.53 26.65 -6.14
C ALA A 740 -2.46 25.54 -5.67
N ARG A 741 -2.00 24.70 -4.74
CA ARG A 741 -2.80 23.61 -4.14
C ARG A 741 -3.94 24.13 -3.28
N ARG A 742 -3.73 25.21 -2.53
CA ARG A 742 -4.78 25.89 -1.75
C ARG A 742 -5.88 26.43 -2.66
N THR A 743 -5.51 27.19 -3.68
CA THR A 743 -6.48 27.69 -4.67
C THR A 743 -7.24 26.55 -5.36
N THR A 744 -6.56 25.43 -5.65
CA THR A 744 -7.20 24.25 -6.24
C THR A 744 -8.20 23.60 -5.28
N TYR A 745 -7.82 23.44 -4.01
CA TYR A 745 -8.70 22.92 -2.95
C TYR A 745 -9.96 23.75 -2.80
N GLU A 746 -9.82 25.06 -2.62
CA GLU A 746 -10.94 26.00 -2.43
C GLU A 746 -11.93 25.92 -3.59
N ARG A 747 -11.42 25.93 -4.83
CA ARG A 747 -12.25 25.82 -6.03
C ARG A 747 -13.02 24.50 -6.10
N LEU A 748 -12.39 23.38 -5.75
CA LEU A 748 -13.03 22.05 -5.77
C LEU A 748 -13.99 21.85 -4.60
N ALA A 749 -13.69 22.44 -3.44
CA ALA A 749 -14.51 22.37 -2.23
C ALA A 749 -15.80 23.19 -2.36
N ALA A 750 -15.78 24.24 -3.18
CA ALA A 750 -16.97 25.00 -3.56
C ALA A 750 -17.92 24.24 -4.51
N LEU A 751 -17.47 23.14 -5.13
CA LEU A 751 -18.31 22.36 -6.03
C LEU A 751 -19.27 21.43 -5.26
N PRO A 752 -20.48 21.19 -5.80
CA PRO A 752 -21.42 20.23 -5.25
C PRO A 752 -20.84 18.80 -5.23
N PRO A 753 -21.42 17.88 -4.43
CA PRO A 753 -21.05 16.47 -4.44
C PRO A 753 -21.14 15.88 -5.85
N TYR A 754 -20.15 15.08 -6.25
CA TYR A 754 -20.07 14.50 -7.60
C TYR A 754 -20.96 13.26 -7.75
N PRO A 755 -21.26 12.82 -8.99
CA PRO A 755 -22.01 11.58 -9.24
C PRO A 755 -21.34 10.37 -8.58
N SER A 756 -22.17 9.45 -8.07
CA SER A 756 -21.68 8.23 -7.39
C SER A 756 -20.94 7.26 -8.32
N LEU A 757 -21.16 7.41 -9.63
CA LEU A 757 -20.56 6.63 -10.71
C LEU A 757 -20.05 7.58 -11.80
N ILE A 758 -18.81 7.38 -12.22
CA ILE A 758 -18.17 8.18 -13.27
C ILE A 758 -17.57 7.23 -14.31
N ARG A 759 -17.79 7.51 -15.60
CA ARG A 759 -17.27 6.74 -16.72
C ARG A 759 -16.47 7.64 -17.65
N GLY A 760 -15.24 7.26 -17.95
CA GLY A 760 -14.36 8.02 -18.83
C GLY A 760 -13.80 9.27 -18.16
N GLU A 761 -13.39 10.25 -18.97
CA GLU A 761 -12.92 11.55 -18.47
C GLU A 761 -14.07 12.34 -17.85
N PHE A 762 -13.84 12.93 -16.67
CA PHE A 762 -14.82 13.73 -15.96
C PHE A 762 -14.24 15.10 -15.63
N ASP A 763 -14.94 16.17 -15.99
CA ASP A 763 -14.58 17.53 -15.60
C ASP A 763 -15.54 18.02 -14.50
N PRO A 764 -15.07 18.17 -13.24
CA PRO A 764 -15.91 18.63 -12.14
C PRO A 764 -16.55 20.00 -12.36
N PHE A 765 -15.86 20.93 -13.03
CA PHE A 765 -16.34 22.29 -13.24
C PHE A 765 -17.40 22.33 -14.33
N ARG A 766 -17.20 21.58 -15.42
CA ARG A 766 -18.21 21.44 -16.47
C ARG A 766 -19.46 20.75 -15.94
N TRP A 767 -19.29 19.68 -15.17
CA TRP A 767 -20.41 18.96 -14.55
C TRP A 767 -21.22 19.84 -13.58
N ALA A 768 -20.54 20.65 -12.78
CA ALA A 768 -21.22 21.56 -11.85
C ALA A 768 -22.01 22.66 -12.57
N ALA A 769 -21.54 23.12 -13.73
CA ALA A 769 -22.22 24.12 -14.55
C ALA A 769 -23.46 23.57 -15.27
N ASP A 770 -23.43 22.30 -15.69
CA ASP A 770 -24.55 21.64 -16.37
C ASP A 770 -24.83 20.26 -15.75
N ARG A 771 -25.60 20.29 -14.65
CA ARG A 771 -25.99 19.11 -13.86
C ARG A 771 -26.86 18.10 -14.61
N ARG A 772 -27.27 18.37 -15.86
CA ARG A 772 -28.10 17.48 -16.69
C ARG A 772 -27.32 16.43 -17.48
N THR A 773 -25.99 16.48 -17.47
CA THR A 773 -25.11 15.67 -18.34
C THR A 773 -24.69 14.30 -17.78
N GLY A 774 -25.22 13.89 -16.62
CA GLY A 774 -25.11 12.51 -16.12
C GLY A 774 -26.17 11.61 -16.76
N ILE A 775 -25.92 10.31 -16.87
CA ILE A 775 -26.92 9.33 -17.33
C ILE A 775 -28.14 9.42 -16.39
N HIS A 776 -29.20 10.10 -16.82
CA HIS A 776 -30.44 10.28 -16.06
C HIS A 776 -31.62 10.30 -17.02
N ASP A 777 -32.39 9.21 -17.01
CA ASP A 777 -33.70 9.13 -17.64
C ASP A 777 -34.65 8.45 -16.64
N ALA A 778 -35.28 9.24 -15.77
CA ALA A 778 -36.34 8.77 -14.87
C ALA A 778 -37.32 9.91 -14.59
N THR A 779 -38.48 9.88 -15.26
CA THR A 779 -39.49 10.96 -15.31
C THR A 779 -40.69 10.76 -14.36
N GLY A 780 -40.58 9.99 -13.27
CA GLY A 780 -41.74 9.66 -12.40
C GLY A 780 -41.54 10.01 -10.92
N ASP A 781 -42.59 10.45 -10.21
CA ASP A 781 -42.56 10.98 -8.82
C ASP A 781 -42.12 10.00 -7.71
N THR A 782 -41.81 8.76 -8.07
CA THR A 782 -41.27 7.75 -7.15
C THR A 782 -39.77 7.56 -7.38
N LEU A 783 -38.99 7.64 -6.30
CA LEU A 783 -37.59 7.28 -6.25
C LEU A 783 -37.43 5.88 -5.66
N THR A 784 -36.45 5.13 -6.15
CA THR A 784 -36.13 3.80 -5.63
C THR A 784 -34.69 3.71 -5.14
N GLY A 785 -34.51 3.19 -3.93
CA GLY A 785 -33.21 2.90 -3.33
C GLY A 785 -33.15 1.48 -2.78
N PHE A 786 -32.25 1.26 -1.81
CA PHE A 786 -32.21 0.04 -1.04
C PHE A 786 -33.07 0.16 0.22
N PRO A 787 -33.82 -0.91 0.58
CA PRO A 787 -34.47 -1.00 1.89
C PRO A 787 -33.43 -0.90 3.00
N GLY A 788 -33.54 0.14 3.85
CA GLY A 788 -32.68 0.34 5.01
C GLY A 788 -33.26 -0.29 6.26
N VAL A 789 -34.47 0.18 6.63
CA VAL A 789 -35.24 -0.20 7.81
C VAL A 789 -36.73 -0.13 7.49
N ALA A 790 -37.48 -1.19 7.82
CA ALA A 790 -38.92 -1.25 7.56
C ALA A 790 -39.71 -0.19 8.35
N GLY A 791 -40.78 0.30 7.73
CA GLY A 791 -41.68 1.32 8.26
C GLY A 791 -42.12 2.25 7.15
N VAL A 792 -43.38 2.71 7.21
CA VAL A 792 -43.94 3.67 6.26
C VAL A 792 -44.26 4.94 7.04
N VAL A 793 -43.67 6.05 6.63
CA VAL A 793 -43.89 7.36 7.25
C VAL A 793 -44.08 8.43 6.19
N GLU A 794 -44.89 9.42 6.52
CA GLU A 794 -45.08 10.63 5.73
C GLU A 794 -44.60 11.83 6.53
N GLY A 795 -43.97 12.78 5.85
CA GLY A 795 -43.49 14.00 6.50
C GLY A 795 -42.89 14.99 5.53
N THR A 796 -42.57 16.17 6.06
CA THR A 796 -41.89 17.23 5.31
C THR A 796 -40.41 16.87 5.13
N ALA A 797 -39.92 16.95 3.90
CA ALA A 797 -38.52 16.74 3.57
C ALA A 797 -37.66 17.93 4.02
N ARG A 798 -36.48 17.63 4.56
CA ARG A 798 -35.40 18.59 4.82
C ARG A 798 -34.14 18.08 4.15
N VAL A 799 -33.75 18.72 3.05
CA VAL A 799 -32.54 18.42 2.28
C VAL A 799 -31.37 19.16 2.91
N LEU A 800 -30.40 18.42 3.45
CA LEU A 800 -29.20 18.96 4.09
C LEU A 800 -27.94 18.47 3.36
N ASP A 801 -27.09 19.41 2.96
CA ASP A 801 -25.83 19.12 2.27
C ASP A 801 -24.70 18.83 3.26
N ARG A 802 -24.77 19.42 4.47
CA ARG A 802 -23.72 19.33 5.50
C ARG A 802 -24.30 19.25 6.91
N VAL A 803 -23.57 18.61 7.82
CA VAL A 803 -23.99 18.41 9.23
C VAL A 803 -24.18 19.74 9.95
N GLU A 804 -23.42 20.77 9.57
CA GLU A 804 -23.49 22.11 10.15
C GLU A 804 -24.86 22.77 9.96
N GLN A 805 -25.65 22.30 8.99
CA GLN A 805 -27.02 22.77 8.74
C GLN A 805 -28.07 22.10 9.65
N ARG A 806 -27.64 21.35 10.68
CA ARG A 806 -28.49 20.59 11.60
C ARG A 806 -29.66 21.37 12.20
N ASP A 807 -29.51 22.68 12.39
CA ASP A 807 -30.54 23.52 13.00
C ASP A 807 -31.77 23.68 12.09
N ARG A 808 -31.65 23.33 10.80
CA ARG A 808 -32.74 23.30 9.82
C ARG A 808 -33.57 22.01 9.84
N LEU A 809 -33.19 21.02 10.64
CA LEU A 809 -33.93 19.76 10.76
C LEU A 809 -34.97 19.86 11.87
N ASP A 810 -36.21 20.16 11.51
CA ASP A 810 -37.31 20.18 12.47
C ASP A 810 -37.57 18.78 13.05
N ALA A 811 -38.03 18.71 14.30
CA ALA A 811 -38.41 17.45 14.92
C ALA A 811 -39.55 16.80 14.13
N GLY A 812 -39.39 15.54 13.74
CA GLY A 812 -40.38 14.82 12.94
C GLY A 812 -40.32 15.06 11.42
N ALA A 813 -39.33 15.81 10.94
CA ALA A 813 -39.07 15.92 9.50
C ALA A 813 -38.35 14.67 8.95
N ILE A 814 -38.38 14.52 7.63
CA ILE A 814 -37.63 13.48 6.91
C ILE A 814 -36.29 14.07 6.46
N LEU A 815 -35.19 13.49 6.94
CA LEU A 815 -33.83 13.90 6.58
C LEU A 815 -33.49 13.35 5.19
N VAL A 816 -33.18 14.24 4.25
CA VAL A 816 -32.69 13.90 2.91
C VAL A 816 -31.25 14.44 2.77
N THR A 817 -30.29 13.60 2.43
CA THR A 817 -28.89 14.04 2.28
C THR A 817 -28.11 13.16 1.30
N THR A 818 -26.98 13.62 0.77
CA THR A 818 -26.20 12.82 -0.19
C THR A 818 -25.63 11.57 0.47
N ALA A 819 -25.04 11.70 1.66
CA ALA A 819 -24.43 10.61 2.40
C ALA A 819 -24.39 10.93 3.89
N ALA A 820 -24.67 9.94 4.75
CA ALA A 820 -24.61 10.12 6.20
C ALA A 820 -23.51 9.24 6.82
N ASN A 821 -22.53 9.91 7.45
CA ASN A 821 -21.46 9.30 8.24
C ASN A 821 -21.70 9.48 9.75
N VAL A 822 -20.71 9.14 10.59
CA VAL A 822 -20.87 9.20 12.06
C VAL A 822 -21.19 10.61 12.58
N GLY A 823 -20.75 11.66 11.88
CA GLY A 823 -21.06 13.04 12.25
C GLY A 823 -22.55 13.37 12.16
N TRP A 824 -23.30 12.65 11.32
CA TRP A 824 -24.75 12.82 11.20
C TRP A 824 -25.54 12.03 12.25
N THR A 825 -24.93 11.03 12.89
CA THR A 825 -25.60 10.15 13.86
C THR A 825 -26.40 10.90 14.94
N PRO A 826 -25.91 12.02 15.52
CA PRO A 826 -26.69 12.78 16.51
C PRO A 826 -28.02 13.36 15.98
N LEU A 827 -28.20 13.49 14.67
CA LEU A 827 -29.43 14.01 14.06
C LEU A 827 -30.50 12.94 13.83
N PHE A 828 -30.09 11.67 13.75
CA PHE A 828 -30.99 10.58 13.42
C PHE A 828 -32.19 10.49 14.38
N PRO A 829 -32.03 10.62 15.71
CA PRO A 829 -33.17 10.54 16.63
C PRO A 829 -34.23 11.64 16.44
N ARG A 830 -33.91 12.74 15.75
CA ARG A 830 -34.86 13.82 15.41
C ARG A 830 -35.67 13.54 14.14
N ALA A 831 -35.20 12.64 13.28
CA ALA A 831 -35.78 12.38 11.97
C ALA A 831 -36.83 11.25 12.02
N PHE A 832 -37.96 11.43 11.32
CA PHE A 832 -38.95 10.36 11.13
C PHE A 832 -38.51 9.33 10.09
N ALA A 833 -37.72 9.75 9.11
CA ALA A 833 -37.02 8.85 8.20
C ALA A 833 -35.71 9.45 7.72
N VAL A 834 -34.83 8.59 7.21
CA VAL A 834 -33.57 8.98 6.56
C VAL A 834 -33.56 8.51 5.11
N VAL A 835 -33.32 9.44 4.19
CA VAL A 835 -33.17 9.20 2.76
C VAL A 835 -31.78 9.63 2.31
N THR A 836 -31.02 8.74 1.65
CA THR A 836 -29.71 9.09 1.11
C THR A 836 -29.50 8.73 -0.35
N ASP A 837 -28.72 9.56 -1.08
CA ASP A 837 -28.32 9.28 -2.46
C ASP A 837 -27.28 8.18 -2.56
N VAL A 838 -26.29 8.23 -1.67
CA VAL A 838 -25.20 7.27 -1.56
C VAL A 838 -25.48 6.35 -0.38
N GLY A 839 -25.26 5.05 -0.61
CA GLY A 839 -25.33 4.04 0.42
C GLY A 839 -25.77 2.70 -0.12
N ALA A 840 -25.62 1.70 0.74
CA ALA A 840 -26.08 0.33 0.52
C ALA A 840 -26.57 -0.25 1.85
N PRO A 841 -27.19 -1.45 1.90
CA PRO A 841 -27.73 -2.02 3.14
C PRO A 841 -26.72 -2.18 4.30
N LEU A 842 -25.42 -2.14 4.00
CA LEU A 842 -24.29 -2.24 4.94
C LEU A 842 -23.57 -0.90 5.20
N SER A 843 -24.11 0.22 4.68
CA SER A 843 -23.63 1.59 4.91
C SER A 843 -23.84 2.04 6.36
N HIS A 844 -23.14 3.10 6.76
CA HIS A 844 -23.27 3.67 8.12
C HIS A 844 -24.71 4.09 8.39
N ALA A 845 -25.31 4.85 7.48
CA ALA A 845 -26.69 5.33 7.58
C ALA A 845 -27.69 4.19 7.83
N ALA A 846 -27.61 3.12 7.02
CA ALA A 846 -28.50 1.98 7.14
C ALA A 846 -28.31 1.20 8.45
N VAL A 847 -27.07 1.09 8.95
CA VAL A 847 -26.78 0.39 10.22
C VAL A 847 -27.31 1.19 11.41
N VAL A 848 -27.03 2.49 11.48
CA VAL A 848 -27.48 3.36 12.58
C VAL A 848 -29.01 3.45 12.62
N ALA A 849 -29.64 3.72 11.47
CA ALA A 849 -31.09 3.80 11.39
C ALA A 849 -31.75 2.49 11.86
N ARG A 850 -31.17 1.33 11.51
CA ARG A 850 -31.67 0.01 11.91
C ARG A 850 -31.60 -0.23 13.40
N GLU A 851 -30.50 0.17 14.04
CA GLU A 851 -30.34 0.01 15.48
C GLU A 851 -31.26 0.95 16.26
N LEU A 852 -31.53 2.15 15.74
CA LEU A 852 -32.46 3.12 16.35
C LEU A 852 -33.93 2.87 15.98
N GLY A 853 -34.20 2.05 14.97
CA GLY A 853 -35.56 1.78 14.52
C GLY A 853 -36.19 2.84 13.64
N ILE A 854 -35.38 3.66 12.99
CA ILE A 854 -35.84 4.77 12.16
C ILE A 854 -35.98 4.27 10.72
N PRO A 855 -37.15 4.41 10.07
CA PRO A 855 -37.33 4.07 8.66
C PRO A 855 -36.27 4.72 7.77
N ALA A 856 -35.72 3.97 6.82
CA ALA A 856 -34.67 4.49 5.96
C ALA A 856 -34.66 3.87 4.56
N VAL A 857 -34.36 4.71 3.56
CA VAL A 857 -34.09 4.32 2.17
C VAL A 857 -32.75 4.92 1.77
N VAL A 858 -31.78 4.07 1.43
CA VAL A 858 -30.41 4.51 1.14
C VAL A 858 -30.00 4.16 -0.28
N GLY A 859 -29.10 4.93 -0.87
CA GLY A 859 -28.61 4.64 -2.22
C GLY A 859 -29.62 4.97 -3.32
N CYS A 860 -30.39 6.06 -3.17
CA CYS A 860 -31.39 6.51 -4.15
C CYS A 860 -30.75 7.05 -5.44
N GLY A 861 -29.48 7.47 -5.38
CA GLY A 861 -28.73 8.05 -6.49
C GLY A 861 -28.94 9.55 -6.68
N ASP A 862 -30.18 10.03 -6.64
CA ASP A 862 -30.54 11.40 -7.05
C ASP A 862 -31.63 12.10 -6.19
N ALA A 863 -31.93 11.56 -5.00
CA ALA A 863 -32.94 12.11 -4.09
C ALA A 863 -32.68 13.57 -3.71
N THR A 864 -31.43 13.97 -3.42
CA THR A 864 -31.13 15.38 -3.08
C THR A 864 -31.31 16.35 -4.24
N THR A 865 -31.31 15.84 -5.48
CA THR A 865 -31.54 16.68 -6.67
C THR A 865 -33.01 16.74 -7.07
N ARG A 866 -33.79 15.72 -6.68
CA ARG A 866 -35.20 15.56 -7.07
C ARG A 866 -36.18 16.02 -6.00
N ILE A 867 -35.82 15.94 -4.73
CA ILE A 867 -36.63 16.36 -3.58
C ILE A 867 -36.14 17.74 -3.14
N ARG A 868 -37.06 18.66 -2.82
CA ARG A 868 -36.75 19.97 -2.25
C ARG A 868 -37.09 19.99 -0.76
N SER A 869 -36.35 20.79 0.01
CA SER A 869 -36.75 21.09 1.39
C SER A 869 -38.14 21.74 1.37
N GLY A 870 -39.07 21.18 2.15
CA GLY A 870 -40.48 21.59 2.15
C GLY A 870 -41.43 20.58 1.49
N ASP A 871 -40.95 19.79 0.52
CA ASP A 871 -41.77 18.79 -0.16
C ASP A 871 -42.35 17.78 0.85
N ARG A 872 -43.61 17.40 0.68
CA ARG A 872 -44.22 16.33 1.46
C ARG A 872 -43.95 14.99 0.78
N ILE A 873 -43.29 14.08 1.50
CA ILE A 873 -42.86 12.80 0.93
C ILE A 873 -43.32 11.63 1.79
N ARG A 874 -43.57 10.48 1.15
CA ARG A 874 -43.79 9.18 1.78
C ARG A 874 -42.56 8.32 1.62
N VAL A 875 -42.05 7.77 2.73
CA VAL A 875 -40.90 6.87 2.73
C VAL A 875 -41.36 5.48 3.16
N ASP A 876 -41.26 4.50 2.26
CA ASP A 876 -41.41 3.08 2.59
C ASP A 876 -40.03 2.44 2.64
N GLY A 877 -39.50 2.29 3.86
CA GLY A 877 -38.19 1.71 4.09
C GLY A 877 -38.12 0.19 3.90
N ALA A 878 -39.25 -0.51 3.80
CA ALA A 878 -39.31 -1.94 3.49
C ALA A 878 -39.27 -2.19 1.97
N ALA A 879 -40.04 -1.41 1.21
CA ALA A 879 -40.03 -1.43 -0.26
C ALA A 879 -38.76 -0.76 -0.83
N GLY A 880 -38.15 0.16 -0.08
CA GLY A 880 -37.02 0.95 -0.56
C GLY A 880 -37.47 2.04 -1.53
N THR A 881 -38.62 2.66 -1.27
CA THR A 881 -39.22 3.67 -2.16
C THR A 881 -39.48 4.97 -1.42
N VAL A 882 -39.34 6.08 -2.15
CA VAL A 882 -39.69 7.43 -1.69
C VAL A 882 -40.60 8.05 -2.73
N GLU A 883 -41.80 8.45 -2.32
CA GLU A 883 -42.81 9.04 -3.19
C GLU A 883 -43.00 10.51 -2.82
N ILE A 884 -42.96 11.39 -3.81
CA ILE A 884 -43.25 12.82 -3.62
C ILE A 884 -44.77 12.98 -3.69
N LEU A 885 -45.39 13.32 -2.56
CA LEU A 885 -46.84 13.48 -2.45
C LEU A 885 -47.27 14.88 -2.88
N ASP A 886 -46.63 15.89 -2.32
CA ASP A 886 -46.90 17.30 -2.61
C ASP A 886 -45.58 18.06 -2.76
N ARG A 887 -45.51 18.92 -3.78
CA ARG A 887 -44.40 19.86 -3.95
C ARG A 887 -44.64 21.10 -3.13
N ASP A 888 -43.62 21.57 -2.43
CA ASP A 888 -43.69 22.88 -1.79
C ASP A 888 -43.67 23.96 -2.87
N ARG A 889 -44.85 24.51 -3.16
CA ARG A 889 -45.00 25.72 -3.98
C ARG A 889 -44.80 26.89 -3.04
N GLY A 890 -43.54 27.18 -2.69
CA GLY A 890 -43.23 28.38 -1.92
C GLY A 890 -43.89 29.59 -2.58
N ASP A 891 -44.52 30.46 -1.79
CA ASP A 891 -45.25 31.66 -2.25
C ASP A 891 -44.50 32.33 -3.42
N GLU A 892 -45.01 32.14 -4.64
CA GLU A 892 -44.74 33.09 -5.71
C GLU A 892 -45.40 34.41 -5.27
N PRO A 893 -44.69 35.56 -5.32
CA PRO A 893 -45.35 36.84 -5.10
C PRO A 893 -46.46 36.94 -6.14
N GLY A 894 -47.70 36.85 -5.68
CA GLY A 894 -48.86 36.85 -6.56
C GLY A 894 -48.84 38.09 -7.44
N GLU A 895 -48.76 37.89 -8.75
CA GLU A 895 -49.40 38.79 -9.70
C GLU A 895 -50.91 38.74 -9.41
N ARG A 896 -51.36 39.57 -8.47
CA ARG A 896 -52.75 39.99 -8.42
C ARG A 896 -52.98 40.85 -9.67
N ARG A 897 -53.81 40.33 -10.57
CA ARG A 897 -54.61 41.17 -11.47
C ARG A 897 -55.62 41.97 -10.67
#